data_AF-D1YZM3-F1
#
_entry.id   AF-D1YZM3-F1
#
_cell.length_a   1.000
_cell.length_b   1.000
_cell.length_c   1.000
_cell.angle_alpha   90.00
_cell.angle_beta   90.00
_cell.angle_gamma   90.00
#
_symmetry.space_group_name_H-M   'P 1'
#
loop_
_entity.id
_entity.type
_entity.pdbx_description
1 polymer ?
#
loop_
_entity_poly.entity_id
_entity_poly.type
_entity_poly.pdbx_seq_one_letter_code
_entity_poly.pdbx_strand_id
1 'polypeptide(L)'
;MGSSFDPDTIISMEIGEPSSLDPATAYDASSLEVVQNVYQTLVSYNGNESMPSNCLATGADVSADGLTYRIYLRSGVKFQDGTDFNADAVKYSFDRGVIMNQDPWRMSITPHLLGGQEYIATGDAAQYLAHDTVQVINSTCVQIHLAAPYTGSVFLFAFPATAIISPAYDMANGGYSPNVPSSFMDRHMCGTGPYRFVSWAPGNCVVLKKNDAYWGTQALTQNVVIRYVPDYTTRLNAINSGSADLIWASALNTPDLGNPNVVVESGRPTLSVNALCFNLARWRFDDKRVRQAFVESFDDGTYVDSALNGYGRRVNGPIPQYIDGHDNDIPIYQFDPEHARQLLVDAGFSKSTPTTVNLYYNNGNEVRRIACELLKKQIESYDLGITVQVTPLDWSTYLSRQDAGDMDMYAVGTMADYPSADACLAPYVPNGYYGSRIGYVNDSVTALYQQALAETDPVRSQLIGQIVSGMDADYAYIWLSNAIQFQPHRIELRGYTYNPADTGLRFASMYKDNSVPSYTFDLKEGWNLVSLPVDNTMFTASGLGATNPYITDIVMFDQATGEYKIFMVGLSPAAYDFQLLPDNGYFVNCADDTTLTVNGKPPSLRSTDLQPGWNLVGWGTYHDTDAKSLCEMLDGTQDIVRYDRATGEYQVYMEGLSPSTYDFNNGPGEGYFINTDSHRTLRYGVI
;
A
#
# COMPACT_ATOMS: atom_id res chain seq x y z
N MET A 1 -2.58 2.24 34.66
CA MET A 1 -2.63 0.77 34.65
C MET A 1 -1.75 0.35 33.50
N GLY A 2 -0.55 -0.19 33.77
CA GLY A 2 0.34 -0.64 32.70
C GLY A 2 -0.35 -1.76 31.94
N SER A 3 -0.37 -1.69 30.61
CA SER A 3 -0.93 -2.78 29.80
C SER A 3 -0.04 -4.01 30.00
N SER A 4 -0.55 -4.96 30.78
CA SER A 4 -0.03 -6.32 30.77
C SER A 4 -0.14 -6.83 29.34
N PHE A 5 0.96 -7.36 28.80
CA PHE A 5 0.93 -8.10 27.56
C PHE A 5 -0.21 -9.12 27.57
N ASP A 6 -1.21 -8.90 26.73
CA ASP A 6 -2.33 -9.81 26.50
C ASP A 6 -2.12 -10.51 25.15
N PRO A 7 -1.67 -11.78 25.12
CA PRO A 7 -1.46 -12.49 23.87
C PRO A 7 -2.76 -12.84 23.14
N ASP A 8 -3.91 -12.77 23.83
CA ASP A 8 -5.20 -13.17 23.27
C ASP A 8 -5.91 -12.02 22.54
N THR A 9 -5.39 -10.79 22.61
CA THR A 9 -6.00 -9.62 21.99
C THR A 9 -4.99 -8.82 21.17
N ILE A 10 -5.33 -8.56 19.90
CA ILE A 10 -4.68 -7.55 19.06
C ILE A 10 -5.51 -6.26 19.12
N ILE A 11 -4.85 -5.13 19.34
CA ILE A 11 -5.44 -3.80 19.29
C ILE A 11 -4.82 -3.02 18.11
N SER A 12 -5.64 -2.72 17.09
CA SER A 12 -5.28 -1.76 16.03
C SER A 12 -5.92 -0.40 16.33
N MET A 13 -5.21 0.69 16.08
CA MET A 13 -5.79 2.04 16.11
C MET A 13 -5.75 2.70 14.72
N GLU A 14 -6.93 2.91 14.16
CA GLU A 14 -7.16 3.49 12.84
C GLU A 14 -7.65 4.95 12.93
N ILE A 15 -7.64 5.67 11.81
CA ILE A 15 -8.11 7.07 11.75
C ILE A 15 -9.59 7.24 11.43
N GLY A 16 -10.23 6.22 10.86
CA GLY A 16 -11.60 6.28 10.35
C GLY A 16 -12.40 5.06 10.76
N GLU A 17 -13.68 5.27 11.11
CA GLU A 17 -14.63 4.20 11.38
C GLU A 17 -15.35 3.76 10.10
N PRO A 18 -15.87 2.52 10.04
CA PRO A 18 -16.63 2.03 8.89
C PRO A 18 -17.89 2.87 8.68
N SER A 19 -18.29 3.06 7.43
CA SER A 19 -19.59 3.64 7.07
C SER A 19 -20.69 2.56 7.00
N SER A 20 -20.34 1.34 6.61
CA SER A 20 -21.22 0.18 6.51
C SER A 20 -20.45 -1.12 6.79
N LEU A 21 -21.13 -2.13 7.32
CA LEU A 21 -20.59 -3.49 7.46
C LEU A 21 -21.17 -4.47 6.43
N ASP A 22 -22.04 -4.01 5.53
CA ASP A 22 -22.63 -4.80 4.46
C ASP A 22 -21.65 -4.85 3.27
N PRO A 23 -21.17 -6.03 2.85
CA PRO A 23 -20.28 -6.14 1.70
C PRO A 23 -20.83 -5.49 0.41
N ALA A 24 -22.15 -5.44 0.22
CA ALA A 24 -22.73 -4.87 -1.00
C ALA A 24 -22.70 -3.33 -1.06
N THR A 25 -22.47 -2.66 0.07
CA THR A 25 -22.48 -1.18 0.16
C THR A 25 -21.25 -0.61 0.85
N ALA A 26 -20.43 -1.45 1.49
CA ALA A 26 -19.11 -1.07 1.98
C ALA A 26 -18.21 -0.75 0.77
N TYR A 27 -17.75 0.50 0.67
CA TYR A 27 -16.81 0.92 -0.38
C TYR A 27 -15.56 1.61 0.14
N ASP A 28 -15.61 2.17 1.36
CA ASP A 28 -14.44 2.78 1.96
C ASP A 28 -13.51 1.77 2.66
N ALA A 29 -12.23 2.11 2.78
CA ALA A 29 -11.21 1.24 3.37
C ALA A 29 -11.53 0.81 4.82
N SER A 30 -12.10 1.71 5.64
CA SER A 30 -12.45 1.38 7.04
C SER A 30 -13.56 0.34 7.12
N SER A 31 -14.52 0.38 6.19
CA SER A 31 -15.56 -0.65 6.06
C SER A 31 -15.00 -1.98 5.55
N LEU A 32 -14.23 -1.93 4.47
CA LEU A 32 -13.72 -3.14 3.81
C LEU A 32 -12.68 -3.89 4.65
N GLU A 33 -11.89 -3.21 5.49
CA GLU A 33 -11.01 -3.84 6.50
C GLU A 33 -11.79 -4.78 7.42
N VAL A 34 -12.97 -4.38 7.89
CA VAL A 34 -13.78 -5.22 8.76
C VAL A 34 -14.41 -6.36 7.96
N VAL A 35 -14.93 -6.06 6.77
CA VAL A 35 -15.58 -7.03 5.87
C VAL A 35 -14.65 -8.20 5.55
N GLN A 36 -13.41 -7.94 5.14
CA GLN A 36 -12.47 -9.00 4.71
C GLN A 36 -12.03 -9.95 5.83
N ASN A 37 -12.23 -9.59 7.10
CA ASN A 37 -11.91 -10.44 8.25
C ASN A 37 -13.08 -11.36 8.67
N VAL A 38 -14.32 -10.99 8.36
CA VAL A 38 -15.54 -11.71 8.77
C VAL A 38 -16.15 -12.51 7.61
N TYR A 39 -16.07 -11.98 6.40
CA TYR A 39 -16.60 -12.59 5.20
C TYR A 39 -15.50 -13.21 4.33
N GLN A 40 -15.91 -14.06 3.38
CA GLN A 40 -15.01 -14.58 2.35
C GLN A 40 -15.66 -14.53 0.98
N THR A 41 -14.80 -14.40 -0.02
CA THR A 41 -15.10 -14.38 -1.45
C THR A 41 -14.80 -15.75 -2.08
N LEU A 42 -15.12 -15.92 -3.37
CA LEU A 42 -14.88 -17.17 -4.10
C LEU A 42 -13.38 -17.48 -4.21
N VAL A 43 -12.58 -16.45 -4.47
CA VAL A 43 -11.11 -16.48 -4.45
C VAL A 43 -10.59 -15.39 -3.52
N SER A 44 -9.40 -15.52 -2.95
CA SER A 44 -8.82 -14.54 -2.01
C SER A 44 -7.33 -14.43 -2.22
N TYR A 45 -6.78 -13.26 -1.91
CA TYR A 45 -5.35 -13.08 -1.77
C TYR A 45 -4.80 -13.87 -0.59
N ASN A 46 -3.58 -14.38 -0.73
CA ASN A 46 -2.89 -15.17 0.30
C ASN A 46 -1.52 -14.54 0.60
N GLY A 47 -1.35 -14.01 1.81
CA GLY A 47 -0.13 -13.31 2.21
C GLY A 47 0.21 -12.17 1.24
N ASN A 48 1.45 -12.13 0.75
CA ASN A 48 1.94 -11.06 -0.11
C ASN A 48 1.71 -11.32 -1.62
N GLU A 49 0.97 -12.36 -2.00
CA GLU A 49 0.73 -12.73 -3.41
C GLU A 49 -0.27 -11.79 -4.08
N SER A 50 0.08 -11.20 -5.23
CA SER A 50 -0.79 -10.28 -5.98
C SER A 50 -1.86 -10.99 -6.82
N MET A 51 -1.77 -12.32 -6.98
CA MET A 51 -2.77 -13.10 -7.69
C MET A 51 -3.70 -13.81 -6.69
N PRO A 52 -5.03 -13.72 -6.84
CA PRO A 52 -5.96 -14.45 -6.00
C PRO A 52 -5.79 -15.97 -6.15
N SER A 53 -5.97 -16.67 -5.04
CA SER A 53 -6.02 -18.13 -4.98
C SER A 53 -7.41 -18.61 -4.55
N ASN A 54 -7.67 -19.91 -4.72
CA ASN A 54 -8.94 -20.52 -4.35
C ASN A 54 -9.27 -20.32 -2.86
N CYS A 55 -10.48 -19.83 -2.56
CA CYS A 55 -10.99 -19.63 -1.21
C CYS A 55 -12.24 -20.49 -0.97
N LEU A 56 -13.44 -19.92 -1.14
CA LEU A 56 -14.70 -20.67 -1.10
C LEU A 56 -14.89 -21.52 -2.37
N ALA A 57 -14.31 -21.12 -3.49
CA ALA A 57 -14.16 -21.96 -4.66
C ALA A 57 -12.98 -22.94 -4.49
N THR A 58 -13.06 -24.10 -5.13
CA THR A 58 -11.96 -25.06 -5.28
C THR A 58 -11.32 -25.03 -6.67
N GLY A 59 -11.92 -24.29 -7.61
CA GLY A 59 -11.46 -24.09 -8.98
C GLY A 59 -12.62 -23.65 -9.89
N ALA A 60 -12.30 -23.34 -11.15
CA ALA A 60 -13.30 -22.99 -12.15
C ALA A 60 -12.87 -23.44 -13.56
N ASP A 61 -13.85 -23.79 -14.40
CA ASP A 61 -13.67 -23.91 -15.84
C ASP A 61 -14.21 -22.64 -16.52
N VAL A 62 -13.42 -22.07 -17.42
CA VAL A 62 -13.82 -20.90 -18.21
C VAL A 62 -14.11 -21.34 -19.64
N SER A 63 -15.25 -20.93 -20.19
CA SER A 63 -15.59 -21.20 -21.59
C SER A 63 -14.59 -20.57 -22.56
N ALA A 64 -14.50 -21.12 -23.77
CA ALA A 64 -13.53 -20.66 -24.78
C ALA A 64 -13.70 -19.20 -25.21
N ASP A 65 -14.92 -18.66 -25.09
CA ASP A 65 -15.24 -17.25 -25.34
C ASP A 65 -14.98 -16.35 -24.12
N GLY A 66 -14.59 -16.90 -22.96
CA GLY A 66 -14.33 -16.13 -21.74
C GLY A 66 -15.58 -15.59 -21.06
N LEU A 67 -16.78 -16.02 -21.45
CA LEU A 67 -18.05 -15.47 -20.95
C LEU A 67 -18.67 -16.28 -19.80
N THR A 68 -18.36 -17.56 -19.69
CA THR A 68 -19.00 -18.46 -18.72
C THR A 68 -17.97 -19.04 -17.78
N TYR A 69 -18.13 -18.78 -16.48
CA TYR A 69 -17.29 -19.29 -15.40
C TYR A 69 -18.07 -20.36 -14.64
N ARG A 70 -17.72 -21.63 -14.84
CA ARG A 70 -18.24 -22.75 -14.05
C ARG A 70 -17.37 -22.93 -12.82
N ILE A 71 -17.86 -22.49 -11.68
CA ILE A 71 -17.12 -22.43 -10.43
C ILE A 71 -17.52 -23.61 -9.54
N TYR A 72 -16.53 -24.36 -9.08
CA TYR A 72 -16.68 -25.48 -8.15
C TYR A 72 -16.50 -24.97 -6.73
N LEU A 73 -17.43 -25.31 -5.83
CA LEU A 73 -17.50 -24.77 -4.47
C LEU A 73 -17.08 -25.80 -3.44
N ARG A 74 -16.44 -25.31 -2.37
CA ARG A 74 -16.05 -26.13 -1.23
C ARG A 74 -17.28 -26.67 -0.50
N SER A 75 -17.24 -27.96 -0.19
CA SER A 75 -18.27 -28.62 0.63
C SER A 75 -17.98 -28.50 2.12
N GLY A 76 -19.02 -28.52 2.96
CA GLY A 76 -18.89 -28.56 4.42
C GLY A 76 -18.54 -27.23 5.09
N VAL A 77 -18.49 -26.14 4.32
CA VAL A 77 -18.35 -24.78 4.85
C VAL A 77 -19.68 -24.33 5.45
N LYS A 78 -19.62 -23.68 6.61
CA LYS A 78 -20.78 -23.12 7.29
C LYS A 78 -20.64 -21.61 7.47
N PHE A 79 -21.76 -20.92 7.34
CA PHE A 79 -21.91 -19.56 7.81
C PHE A 79 -21.91 -19.53 9.35
N GLN A 80 -21.69 -18.34 9.89
CA GLN A 80 -21.62 -18.13 11.34
C GLN A 80 -22.95 -18.39 12.06
N ASP A 81 -24.08 -18.35 11.36
CA ASP A 81 -25.41 -18.77 11.86
C ASP A 81 -25.64 -20.29 11.84
N GLY A 82 -24.69 -21.07 11.31
CA GLY A 82 -24.72 -22.54 11.23
C GLY A 82 -25.30 -23.11 9.93
N THR A 83 -25.86 -22.27 9.06
CA THR A 83 -26.35 -22.68 7.73
C THR A 83 -25.19 -23.04 6.80
N ASP A 84 -25.46 -23.86 5.79
CA ASP A 84 -24.43 -24.31 4.85
C ASP A 84 -24.13 -23.26 3.79
N PHE A 85 -22.84 -23.09 3.46
CA PHE A 85 -22.42 -22.41 2.25
C PHE A 85 -22.58 -23.33 1.05
N ASN A 86 -23.22 -22.82 -0.01
CA ASN A 86 -23.51 -23.56 -1.24
C ASN A 86 -23.70 -22.60 -2.45
N ALA A 87 -24.01 -23.15 -3.61
CA ALA A 87 -24.25 -22.38 -4.84
C ALA A 87 -25.44 -21.40 -4.75
N ASP A 88 -26.48 -21.74 -3.99
CA ASP A 88 -27.61 -20.82 -3.77
C ASP A 88 -27.17 -19.56 -3.00
N ALA A 89 -26.23 -19.69 -2.05
CA ALA A 89 -25.68 -18.54 -1.35
C ALA A 89 -24.84 -17.64 -2.26
N VAL A 90 -24.11 -18.22 -3.23
CA VAL A 90 -23.39 -17.44 -4.25
C VAL A 90 -24.37 -16.69 -5.13
N LYS A 91 -25.40 -17.37 -5.66
CA LYS A 91 -26.46 -16.73 -6.44
C LYS A 91 -27.13 -15.60 -5.66
N TYR A 92 -27.54 -15.86 -4.43
CA TYR A 92 -28.16 -14.87 -3.57
C TYR A 92 -27.29 -13.63 -3.40
N SER A 93 -26.00 -13.80 -3.09
CA SER A 93 -25.10 -12.68 -2.81
C SER A 93 -24.85 -11.82 -4.06
N PHE A 94 -24.71 -12.45 -5.23
CA PHE A 94 -24.51 -11.73 -6.49
C PHE A 94 -25.78 -11.03 -6.99
N ASP A 95 -26.92 -11.73 -6.98
CA ASP A 95 -28.21 -11.15 -7.36
C ASP A 95 -28.55 -9.97 -6.43
N ARG A 96 -28.30 -10.11 -5.13
CA ARG A 96 -28.45 -9.06 -4.12
C ARG A 96 -27.60 -7.83 -4.45
N GLY A 97 -26.31 -8.01 -4.69
CA GLY A 97 -25.39 -6.92 -4.98
C GLY A 97 -25.80 -6.12 -6.20
N VAL A 98 -26.17 -6.80 -7.28
CA VAL A 98 -26.70 -6.17 -8.50
C VAL A 98 -28.01 -5.43 -8.18
N ILE A 99 -28.99 -6.10 -7.59
CA ILE A 99 -30.34 -5.55 -7.40
C ILE A 99 -30.35 -4.38 -6.41
N MET A 100 -29.52 -4.39 -5.37
CA MET A 100 -29.38 -3.21 -4.48
C MET A 100 -28.88 -1.98 -5.23
N ASN A 101 -28.15 -2.17 -6.34
CA ASN A 101 -27.71 -1.12 -7.26
C ASN A 101 -26.95 0.03 -6.58
N GLN A 102 -26.16 -0.29 -5.57
CA GLN A 102 -25.32 0.68 -4.84
C GLN A 102 -23.87 0.57 -5.29
N ASP A 103 -23.08 1.61 -5.07
CA ASP A 103 -21.63 1.53 -5.23
C ASP A 103 -21.04 0.63 -4.10
N PRO A 104 -20.04 -0.24 -4.37
CA PRO A 104 -19.31 -0.35 -5.63
C PRO A 104 -19.96 -1.23 -6.70
N TRP A 105 -21.01 -1.99 -6.36
CA TRP A 105 -21.64 -2.93 -7.30
C TRP A 105 -22.08 -2.27 -8.60
N ARG A 106 -22.76 -1.12 -8.52
CA ARG A 106 -23.26 -0.39 -9.69
C ARG A 106 -22.13 0.03 -10.65
N MET A 107 -20.93 0.33 -10.15
CA MET A 107 -19.86 0.89 -10.97
C MET A 107 -18.77 -0.12 -11.35
N SER A 108 -18.34 -0.97 -10.42
CA SER A 108 -17.15 -1.81 -10.58
C SER A 108 -17.48 -3.28 -10.84
N ILE A 109 -18.72 -3.74 -10.59
CA ILE A 109 -19.06 -5.17 -10.63
C ILE A 109 -20.17 -5.46 -11.65
N THR A 110 -21.34 -4.84 -11.45
CA THR A 110 -22.55 -5.04 -12.25
C THR A 110 -22.31 -4.81 -13.75
N PRO A 111 -21.54 -3.80 -14.20
CA PRO A 111 -21.21 -3.62 -15.61
C PRO A 111 -20.61 -4.85 -16.32
N HIS A 112 -19.91 -5.70 -15.59
CA HIS A 112 -19.23 -6.88 -16.14
C HIS A 112 -20.12 -8.12 -16.19
N LEU A 113 -21.25 -8.12 -15.47
CA LEU A 113 -22.17 -9.26 -15.38
C LEU A 113 -23.21 -9.22 -16.50
N LEU A 114 -23.57 -10.37 -17.05
CA LEU A 114 -24.62 -10.47 -18.08
C LEU A 114 -25.91 -9.81 -17.58
N GLY A 115 -26.54 -8.97 -18.41
CA GLY A 115 -27.75 -8.22 -18.03
C GLY A 115 -27.53 -7.05 -17.05
N GLY A 116 -26.32 -6.86 -16.50
CA GLY A 116 -26.04 -5.85 -15.49
C GLY A 116 -26.13 -4.42 -16.01
N GLN A 117 -25.56 -4.12 -17.18
CA GLN A 117 -25.69 -2.79 -17.81
C GLN A 117 -27.15 -2.43 -18.12
N GLU A 118 -27.93 -3.41 -18.58
CA GLU A 118 -29.37 -3.23 -18.82
C GLU A 118 -30.11 -2.97 -17.51
N TYR A 119 -29.76 -3.66 -16.43
CA TYR A 119 -30.30 -3.40 -15.11
C TYR A 119 -29.98 -1.99 -14.60
N ILE A 120 -28.73 -1.54 -14.73
CA ILE A 120 -28.33 -0.17 -14.34
C ILE A 120 -29.17 0.87 -15.11
N ALA A 121 -29.45 0.62 -16.39
CA ALA A 121 -30.22 1.54 -17.23
C ALA A 121 -31.73 1.54 -16.94
N THR A 122 -32.31 0.40 -16.53
CA THR A 122 -33.77 0.21 -16.44
C THR A 122 -34.30 0.11 -15.02
N GLY A 123 -33.49 -0.38 -14.07
CA GLY A 123 -33.91 -0.78 -12.74
C GLY A 123 -34.81 -2.02 -12.71
N ASP A 124 -34.96 -2.75 -13.83
CA ASP A 124 -35.86 -3.91 -13.91
C ASP A 124 -35.18 -5.18 -13.39
N ALA A 125 -35.39 -5.47 -12.11
CA ALA A 125 -34.84 -6.66 -11.46
C ALA A 125 -35.41 -7.96 -12.04
N ALA A 126 -36.64 -7.98 -12.54
CA ALA A 126 -37.23 -9.18 -13.13
C ALA A 126 -36.55 -9.51 -14.47
N GLN A 127 -36.23 -8.48 -15.25
CA GLN A 127 -35.45 -8.62 -16.47
C GLN A 127 -34.03 -9.12 -16.19
N TYR A 128 -33.33 -8.52 -15.20
CA TYR A 128 -32.02 -8.99 -14.79
C TYR A 128 -32.03 -10.48 -14.42
N LEU A 129 -32.94 -10.87 -13.53
CA LEU A 129 -33.06 -12.26 -13.06
C LEU A 129 -33.39 -13.24 -14.20
N ALA A 130 -34.07 -12.79 -15.26
CA ALA A 130 -34.40 -13.61 -16.42
C ALA A 130 -33.19 -13.93 -17.31
N HIS A 131 -32.08 -13.17 -17.21
CA HIS A 131 -30.83 -13.49 -17.92
C HIS A 131 -30.09 -14.72 -17.35
N ASP A 132 -30.46 -15.19 -16.16
CA ASP A 132 -29.78 -16.28 -15.46
C ASP A 132 -28.26 -16.05 -15.31
N THR A 133 -27.91 -14.80 -15.00
CA THR A 133 -26.53 -14.31 -14.87
C THR A 133 -25.72 -15.15 -13.87
N VAL A 134 -26.34 -15.54 -12.76
CA VAL A 134 -25.80 -16.51 -11.82
C VAL A 134 -26.73 -17.71 -11.74
N GLN A 135 -26.28 -18.83 -12.29
CA GLN A 135 -27.04 -20.07 -12.43
C GLN A 135 -26.53 -21.14 -11.47
N VAL A 136 -27.45 -21.71 -10.67
CA VAL A 136 -27.13 -22.84 -9.79
C VAL A 136 -27.21 -24.15 -10.59
N ILE A 137 -26.10 -24.86 -10.71
CA ILE A 137 -26.06 -26.18 -11.39
C ILE A 137 -26.38 -27.29 -10.40
N ASN A 138 -25.78 -27.20 -9.21
CA ASN A 138 -26.07 -28.02 -8.04
C ASN A 138 -25.48 -27.33 -6.80
N SER A 139 -25.64 -27.92 -5.61
CA SER A 139 -25.21 -27.32 -4.34
C SER A 139 -23.74 -26.91 -4.29
N THR A 140 -22.86 -27.54 -5.08
CA THR A 140 -21.40 -27.29 -5.09
C THR A 140 -20.90 -26.76 -6.42
N CYS A 141 -21.79 -26.31 -7.31
CA CYS A 141 -21.42 -25.80 -8.62
C CYS A 141 -22.36 -24.68 -9.06
N VAL A 142 -21.78 -23.53 -9.38
CA VAL A 142 -22.47 -22.34 -9.87
C VAL A 142 -21.83 -21.89 -11.18
N GLN A 143 -22.63 -21.38 -12.11
CA GLN A 143 -22.15 -20.72 -13.32
C GLN A 143 -22.41 -19.22 -13.22
N ILE A 144 -21.38 -18.41 -13.49
CA ILE A 144 -21.48 -16.96 -13.59
C ILE A 144 -21.23 -16.57 -15.05
N HIS A 145 -22.15 -15.78 -15.61
CA HIS A 145 -22.08 -15.29 -16.99
C HIS A 145 -21.66 -13.81 -17.01
N LEU A 146 -20.61 -13.50 -17.75
CA LEU A 146 -20.15 -12.14 -17.99
C LEU A 146 -20.82 -11.53 -19.23
N ALA A 147 -20.92 -10.21 -19.26
CA ALA A 147 -21.44 -9.47 -20.42
C ALA A 147 -20.44 -9.41 -21.59
N ALA A 148 -19.14 -9.47 -21.28
CA ALA A 148 -18.03 -9.48 -22.22
C ALA A 148 -16.83 -10.23 -21.61
N PRO A 149 -15.87 -10.72 -22.43
CA PRO A 149 -14.66 -11.34 -21.91
C PRO A 149 -13.88 -10.31 -21.07
N TYR A 150 -13.48 -10.69 -19.86
CA TYR A 150 -12.84 -9.76 -18.93
C TYR A 150 -11.65 -10.39 -18.21
N THR A 151 -10.45 -9.89 -18.51
CA THR A 151 -9.18 -10.39 -17.97
C THR A 151 -9.05 -10.14 -16.46
N GLY A 152 -9.72 -9.10 -15.93
CA GLY A 152 -9.75 -8.79 -14.50
C GLY A 152 -10.75 -9.61 -13.66
N SER A 153 -11.51 -10.53 -14.27
CA SER A 153 -12.59 -11.29 -13.62
C SER A 153 -12.17 -12.03 -12.35
N VAL A 154 -10.96 -12.60 -12.32
CA VAL A 154 -10.44 -13.28 -11.12
C VAL A 154 -10.29 -12.33 -9.94
N PHE A 155 -9.92 -11.07 -10.18
CA PHE A 155 -9.78 -10.08 -9.13
C PHE A 155 -11.13 -9.51 -8.69
N LEU A 156 -12.08 -9.37 -9.62
CA LEU A 156 -13.47 -9.03 -9.29
C LEU A 156 -14.05 -10.06 -8.31
N PHE A 157 -13.82 -11.36 -8.52
CA PHE A 157 -14.23 -12.41 -7.60
C PHE A 157 -13.42 -12.49 -6.29
N ALA A 158 -12.34 -11.71 -6.17
CA ALA A 158 -11.55 -11.56 -4.96
C ALA A 158 -11.92 -10.30 -4.16
N PHE A 159 -12.59 -9.34 -4.80
CA PHE A 159 -12.93 -8.06 -4.21
C PHE A 159 -13.92 -8.26 -3.05
N PRO A 160 -13.65 -7.75 -1.83
CA PRO A 160 -14.49 -8.03 -0.66
C PRO A 160 -15.96 -7.65 -0.81
N ALA A 161 -16.31 -6.72 -1.70
CA ALA A 161 -17.71 -6.41 -1.98
C ALA A 161 -18.48 -7.58 -2.63
N THR A 162 -17.78 -8.54 -3.26
CA THR A 162 -18.35 -9.79 -3.80
C THR A 162 -18.38 -10.94 -2.78
N ALA A 163 -18.13 -10.64 -1.51
CA ALA A 163 -18.17 -11.64 -0.45
C ALA A 163 -19.53 -12.35 -0.37
N ILE A 164 -19.49 -13.65 -0.06
CA ILE A 164 -20.70 -14.45 0.07
C ILE A 164 -21.27 -14.29 1.48
N ILE A 165 -22.52 -13.85 1.56
CA ILE A 165 -23.26 -13.65 2.81
C ILE A 165 -24.22 -14.80 3.07
N SER A 166 -24.64 -15.02 4.33
CA SER A 166 -25.71 -15.99 4.64
C SER A 166 -27.06 -15.50 4.11
N PRO A 167 -27.70 -16.22 3.17
CA PRO A 167 -29.04 -15.86 2.69
C PRO A 167 -30.08 -15.95 3.81
N ALA A 168 -29.98 -16.97 4.67
CA ALA A 168 -30.92 -17.17 5.77
C ALA A 168 -30.87 -15.99 6.76
N TYR A 169 -29.67 -15.51 7.07
CA TYR A 169 -29.46 -14.38 7.96
C TYR A 169 -30.04 -13.08 7.37
N ASP A 170 -29.73 -12.76 6.11
CA ASP A 170 -30.20 -11.53 5.47
C ASP A 170 -31.74 -11.56 5.25
N MET A 171 -32.29 -12.66 4.73
CA MET A 171 -33.74 -12.81 4.51
C MET A 171 -34.56 -12.73 5.81
N ALA A 172 -34.05 -13.31 6.91
CA ALA A 172 -34.72 -13.21 8.21
C ALA A 172 -34.78 -11.76 8.74
N ASN A 173 -33.96 -10.86 8.19
CA ASN A 173 -33.83 -9.47 8.61
C ASN A 173 -34.19 -8.47 7.49
N GLY A 174 -35.00 -8.89 6.52
CA GLY A 174 -35.59 -8.01 5.49
C GLY A 174 -35.15 -8.32 4.07
N GLY A 175 -34.08 -9.08 3.87
CA GLY A 175 -33.54 -9.42 2.55
C GLY A 175 -33.10 -8.20 1.75
N TYR A 176 -33.22 -8.29 0.43
CA TYR A 176 -32.85 -7.21 -0.50
C TYR A 176 -34.02 -6.76 -1.36
N SER A 177 -33.94 -5.54 -1.89
CA SER A 177 -34.94 -4.95 -2.78
C SER A 177 -34.27 -4.02 -3.80
N PRO A 178 -34.89 -3.79 -4.97
CA PRO A 178 -34.30 -2.95 -6.01
C PRO A 178 -33.97 -1.55 -5.52
N ASN A 179 -32.72 -1.13 -5.68
CA ASN A 179 -32.22 0.20 -5.32
C ASN A 179 -32.32 0.55 -3.82
N VAL A 180 -32.39 -0.44 -2.92
CA VAL A 180 -32.51 -0.23 -1.48
C VAL A 180 -31.35 -0.88 -0.74
N PRO A 181 -30.48 -0.12 -0.03
CA PRO A 181 -29.46 -0.68 0.84
C PRO A 181 -30.06 -1.35 2.08
N SER A 182 -29.34 -2.28 2.70
CA SER A 182 -29.82 -2.98 3.91
C SER A 182 -29.32 -2.31 5.17
N SER A 183 -30.18 -1.51 5.80
CA SER A 183 -29.86 -0.84 7.07
C SER A 183 -29.52 -1.80 8.21
N PHE A 184 -29.99 -3.06 8.13
CA PHE A 184 -29.65 -4.09 9.10
C PHE A 184 -28.22 -4.58 8.89
N MET A 185 -27.85 -4.93 7.66
CA MET A 185 -26.52 -5.43 7.32
C MET A 185 -25.45 -4.34 7.44
N ASP A 186 -25.80 -3.06 7.35
CA ASP A 186 -24.90 -1.94 7.68
C ASP A 186 -24.28 -2.06 9.09
N ARG A 187 -24.93 -2.79 10.00
CA ARG A 187 -24.55 -2.88 11.42
C ARG A 187 -24.35 -4.31 11.92
N HIS A 188 -24.56 -5.31 11.06
CA HIS A 188 -24.53 -6.72 11.44
C HIS A 188 -23.86 -7.56 10.37
N MET A 189 -23.16 -8.60 10.80
CA MET A 189 -22.39 -9.44 9.89
C MET A 189 -22.65 -10.93 10.15
N CYS A 190 -22.71 -11.71 9.08
CA CYS A 190 -22.78 -13.16 9.13
C CYS A 190 -22.08 -13.77 7.91
N GLY A 191 -20.78 -14.00 8.05
CA GLY A 191 -19.93 -14.54 6.98
C GLY A 191 -19.47 -15.97 7.25
N THR A 192 -18.44 -16.40 6.51
CA THR A 192 -17.77 -17.69 6.66
C THR A 192 -16.32 -17.57 7.17
N GLY A 193 -15.85 -16.34 7.43
CA GLY A 193 -14.44 -16.02 7.66
C GLY A 193 -13.87 -16.44 9.02
N PRO A 194 -12.56 -16.18 9.23
CA PRO A 194 -11.80 -16.60 10.42
C PRO A 194 -12.19 -15.85 11.70
N TYR A 195 -12.83 -14.68 11.58
CA TYR A 195 -13.38 -13.94 12.71
C TYR A 195 -14.90 -13.77 12.57
N ARG A 196 -15.54 -13.54 13.72
CA ARG A 196 -16.95 -13.19 13.88
C ARG A 196 -17.04 -11.76 14.37
N PHE A 197 -18.01 -11.01 13.85
CA PHE A 197 -18.37 -9.71 14.39
C PHE A 197 -18.98 -9.85 15.78
N VAL A 198 -18.54 -9.01 16.73
CA VAL A 198 -19.11 -8.97 18.09
C VAL A 198 -19.92 -7.70 18.29
N SER A 199 -19.32 -6.54 18.05
CA SER A 199 -19.97 -5.25 18.25
C SER A 199 -19.25 -4.11 17.52
N TRP A 200 -20.01 -3.07 17.18
CA TRP A 200 -19.48 -1.78 16.75
C TRP A 200 -20.07 -0.67 17.63
N ALA A 201 -19.20 -0.01 18.39
CA ALA A 201 -19.51 1.21 19.12
C ALA A 201 -19.05 2.41 18.27
N PRO A 202 -19.97 3.20 17.67
CA PRO A 202 -19.62 4.32 16.80
C PRO A 202 -18.67 5.32 17.45
N GLY A 203 -17.71 5.83 16.69
CA GLY A 203 -16.66 6.72 17.15
C GLY A 203 -15.71 6.12 18.20
N ASN A 204 -15.77 4.80 18.46
CA ASN A 204 -14.94 4.13 19.45
C ASN A 204 -14.22 2.91 18.88
N CYS A 205 -14.92 1.80 18.65
CA CYS A 205 -14.28 0.58 18.15
C CYS A 205 -15.23 -0.44 17.51
N VAL A 206 -14.64 -1.28 16.66
CA VAL A 206 -15.18 -2.58 16.25
C VAL A 206 -14.43 -3.68 17.01
N VAL A 207 -15.18 -4.68 17.48
CA VAL A 207 -14.64 -5.86 18.17
C VAL A 207 -14.96 -7.09 17.35
N LEU A 208 -13.94 -7.88 17.04
CA LEU A 208 -14.02 -9.17 16.38
C LEU A 208 -13.52 -10.26 17.32
N LYS A 209 -14.11 -11.46 17.20
CA LYS A 209 -13.69 -12.65 17.94
C LYS A 209 -13.44 -13.81 17.00
N LYS A 210 -12.44 -14.62 17.28
CA LYS A 210 -12.12 -15.83 16.52
C LYS A 210 -13.35 -16.69 16.27
N ASN A 211 -13.48 -17.17 15.04
CA ASN A 211 -14.50 -18.14 14.65
C ASN A 211 -13.98 -19.56 14.89
N ASP A 212 -14.26 -20.14 16.06
CA ASP A 212 -13.81 -21.50 16.40
C ASP A 212 -14.35 -22.59 15.45
N ALA A 213 -15.45 -22.32 14.75
CA ALA A 213 -16.04 -23.20 13.75
C ALA A 213 -15.54 -22.93 12.32
N TYR A 214 -14.53 -22.07 12.15
CA TYR A 214 -13.97 -21.74 10.84
C TYR A 214 -13.42 -22.99 10.14
N TRP A 215 -13.76 -23.14 8.87
CA TRP A 215 -13.43 -24.33 8.07
C TRP A 215 -11.97 -24.36 7.63
N GLY A 216 -11.32 -23.20 7.54
CA GLY A 216 -9.95 -23.04 7.07
C GLY A 216 -8.92 -22.98 8.21
N THR A 217 -7.76 -22.40 7.92
CA THR A 217 -6.72 -22.16 8.93
C THR A 217 -7.23 -21.22 10.02
N GLN A 218 -7.28 -21.73 11.24
CA GLN A 218 -7.77 -21.00 12.40
C GLN A 218 -6.96 -19.72 12.65
N ALA A 219 -7.64 -18.63 13.01
CA ALA A 219 -6.97 -17.42 13.45
C ALA A 219 -6.07 -17.72 14.67
N LEU A 220 -4.90 -17.08 14.72
CA LEU A 220 -3.93 -17.31 15.78
C LEU A 220 -4.24 -16.52 17.06
N THR A 221 -4.99 -15.41 16.94
CA THR A 221 -5.42 -14.56 18.08
C THR A 221 -6.92 -14.72 18.36
N GLN A 222 -7.32 -14.60 19.62
CA GLN A 222 -8.72 -14.76 20.04
C GLN A 222 -9.59 -13.54 19.74
N ASN A 223 -9.09 -12.33 20.01
CA ASN A 223 -9.85 -11.10 19.89
C ASN A 223 -9.06 -10.07 19.07
N VAL A 224 -9.80 -9.27 18.29
CA VAL A 224 -9.28 -8.09 17.62
C VAL A 224 -10.14 -6.90 18.01
N VAL A 225 -9.50 -5.81 18.40
CA VAL A 225 -10.15 -4.53 18.69
C VAL A 225 -9.59 -3.48 17.74
N ILE A 226 -10.41 -3.03 16.80
CA ILE A 226 -10.08 -1.94 15.87
C ILE A 226 -10.64 -0.65 16.48
N ARG A 227 -9.79 0.22 16.99
CA ARG A 227 -10.18 1.49 17.65
C ARG A 227 -10.02 2.66 16.70
N TYR A 228 -10.97 3.60 16.73
CA TYR A 228 -10.96 4.77 15.87
C TYR A 228 -10.46 5.98 16.64
N VAL A 229 -9.24 6.41 16.33
CA VAL A 229 -8.52 7.46 17.05
C VAL A 229 -7.92 8.42 16.01
N PRO A 230 -8.62 9.49 15.61
CA PRO A 230 -8.12 10.42 14.59
C PRO A 230 -6.81 11.13 14.98
N ASP A 231 -6.61 11.42 16.26
CA ASP A 231 -5.42 12.11 16.77
C ASP A 231 -4.16 11.23 16.72
N TYR A 232 -3.17 11.63 15.92
CA TYR A 232 -1.92 10.88 15.72
C TYR A 232 -1.11 10.77 17.01
N THR A 233 -1.01 11.84 17.81
CA THR A 233 -0.23 11.83 19.06
C THR A 233 -0.77 10.79 20.04
N THR A 234 -2.09 10.61 20.12
CA THR A 234 -2.74 9.57 20.92
C THR A 234 -2.38 8.17 20.43
N ARG A 235 -2.39 7.93 19.11
CA ARG A 235 -1.97 6.65 18.54
C ARG A 235 -0.48 6.36 18.78
N LEU A 236 0.38 7.35 18.57
CA LEU A 236 1.83 7.28 18.83
C LEU A 236 2.11 6.95 20.29
N ASN A 237 1.44 7.62 21.23
CA ASN A 237 1.57 7.31 22.66
C ASN A 237 1.09 5.89 22.98
N ALA A 238 0.01 5.43 22.36
CA ALA A 238 -0.55 4.10 22.60
C ALA A 238 0.37 2.97 22.11
N ILE A 239 0.95 3.09 20.92
CA ILE A 239 1.93 2.08 20.45
C ILE A 239 3.20 2.13 21.29
N ASN A 240 3.62 3.33 21.72
CA ASN A 240 4.81 3.49 22.56
C ASN A 240 4.63 2.88 23.96
N SER A 241 3.45 3.01 24.54
CA SER A 241 3.12 2.42 25.84
C SER A 241 2.74 0.93 25.78
N GLY A 242 2.60 0.35 24.57
CA GLY A 242 2.09 -1.02 24.38
C GLY A 242 0.60 -1.16 24.67
N SER A 243 -0.17 -0.06 24.58
CA SER A 243 -1.64 -0.07 24.66
C SER A 243 -2.31 -0.24 23.28
N ALA A 244 -1.53 -0.15 22.20
CA ALA A 244 -1.88 -0.57 20.85
C ALA A 244 -0.77 -1.49 20.30
N ASP A 245 -1.15 -2.48 19.49
CA ASP A 245 -0.23 -3.41 18.84
C ASP A 245 0.11 -2.95 17.41
N LEU A 246 -0.85 -2.33 16.70
CA LEU A 246 -0.63 -1.61 15.44
C LEU A 246 -1.33 -0.25 15.48
N ILE A 247 -0.83 0.70 14.68
CA ILE A 247 -1.49 1.98 14.47
C ILE A 247 -1.46 2.36 13.00
N TRP A 248 -2.46 3.10 12.52
CA TRP A 248 -2.35 3.84 11.28
C TRP A 248 -1.41 5.03 11.48
N ALA A 249 -0.41 5.12 10.61
CA ALA A 249 0.46 6.29 10.50
C ALA A 249 0.69 6.61 9.02
N SER A 250 0.94 7.88 8.74
CA SER A 250 1.33 8.29 7.39
C SER A 250 2.84 8.30 7.23
N ALA A 251 3.33 8.36 6.00
CA ALA A 251 4.74 8.49 5.71
C ALA A 251 5.40 9.75 6.32
N LEU A 252 4.62 10.78 6.67
CA LEU A 252 5.10 11.95 7.42
C LEU A 252 5.67 11.60 8.80
N ASN A 253 5.22 10.49 9.34
CA ASN A 253 5.46 10.11 10.73
C ASN A 253 6.70 9.20 10.87
N THR A 254 7.47 9.02 9.79
CA THR A 254 8.70 8.22 9.77
C THR A 254 9.73 8.61 10.83
N PRO A 255 9.97 9.90 11.17
CA PRO A 255 11.00 10.27 12.14
C PRO A 255 10.56 10.09 13.60
N ASP A 256 9.26 9.96 13.87
CA ASP A 256 8.68 10.12 15.21
C ASP A 256 8.51 8.82 15.99
N LEU A 257 8.80 7.65 15.40
CA LEU A 257 8.48 6.40 16.07
C LEU A 257 9.48 6.04 17.17
N GLY A 258 10.77 6.40 17.04
CA GLY A 258 11.78 6.55 18.10
C GLY A 258 11.93 5.45 19.16
N ASN A 259 11.19 4.35 19.04
CA ASN A 259 10.98 3.35 20.06
C ASN A 259 11.51 2.02 19.54
N PRO A 260 12.50 1.42 20.24
CA PRO A 260 13.12 0.18 19.80
C PRO A 260 12.15 -1.01 19.75
N ASN A 261 10.99 -0.89 20.39
CA ASN A 261 9.94 -1.92 20.38
C ASN A 261 8.88 -1.72 19.29
N VAL A 262 9.11 -0.78 18.36
CA VAL A 262 8.22 -0.52 17.22
C VAL A 262 8.98 -0.82 15.93
N VAL A 263 8.36 -1.64 15.09
CA VAL A 263 8.79 -1.99 13.74
C VAL A 263 7.95 -1.17 12.76
N VAL A 264 8.58 -0.76 11.67
CA VAL A 264 7.94 0.03 10.62
C VAL A 264 8.09 -0.71 9.31
N GLU A 265 6.99 -1.31 8.86
CA GLU A 265 6.94 -1.97 7.56
C GLU A 265 6.70 -0.91 6.50
N SER A 266 7.65 -0.76 5.56
CA SER A 266 7.58 0.30 4.55
C SER A 266 8.28 -0.04 3.24
N GLY A 267 8.19 0.86 2.26
CA GLY A 267 8.96 0.77 1.01
C GLY A 267 8.31 -0.09 -0.08
N ARG A 268 7.16 -0.71 0.19
CA ARG A 268 6.44 -1.52 -0.79
C ARG A 268 5.46 -0.68 -1.62
N PRO A 269 5.31 -0.98 -2.92
CA PRO A 269 4.26 -0.41 -3.77
C PRO A 269 2.86 -0.50 -3.16
N THR A 270 2.01 0.51 -3.41
CA THR A 270 0.57 0.48 -3.10
C THR A 270 -0.24 0.64 -4.38
N LEU A 271 -1.50 0.20 -4.37
CA LEU A 271 -2.46 0.50 -5.46
C LEU A 271 -3.09 1.89 -5.31
N SER A 272 -2.54 2.75 -4.45
CA SER A 272 -3.19 3.99 -4.03
C SER A 272 -2.66 5.21 -4.79
N VAL A 273 -3.55 5.96 -5.43
CA VAL A 273 -3.28 7.29 -5.98
C VAL A 273 -4.12 8.34 -5.25
N ASN A 274 -3.44 9.37 -4.75
CA ASN A 274 -4.10 10.54 -4.17
C ASN A 274 -4.34 11.60 -5.26
N ALA A 275 -5.44 12.35 -5.13
CA ALA A 275 -5.78 13.44 -6.04
C ALA A 275 -6.52 14.58 -5.30
N LEU A 276 -6.53 15.77 -5.89
CA LEU A 276 -7.52 16.80 -5.58
C LEU A 276 -8.57 16.82 -6.70
N CYS A 277 -9.84 16.82 -6.31
CA CYS A 277 -10.99 16.82 -7.21
C CYS A 277 -11.63 18.21 -7.25
N PHE A 278 -11.83 18.77 -8.44
CA PHE A 278 -12.61 19.99 -8.65
C PHE A 278 -14.08 19.62 -8.86
N ASN A 279 -15.04 20.29 -8.24
CA ASN A 279 -16.44 20.16 -8.63
C ASN A 279 -16.76 21.14 -9.76
N LEU A 280 -16.92 20.63 -10.99
CA LEU A 280 -17.07 21.43 -12.21
C LEU A 280 -18.38 22.23 -12.25
N ALA A 281 -19.35 21.92 -11.39
CA ALA A 281 -20.59 22.68 -11.26
C ALA A 281 -20.51 23.81 -10.22
N ARG A 282 -19.37 23.98 -9.54
CA ARG A 282 -19.23 24.91 -8.41
C ARG A 282 -18.10 25.92 -8.57
N TRP A 283 -18.26 27.03 -7.83
CA TRP A 283 -17.36 28.17 -7.77
C TRP A 283 -17.06 28.79 -9.15
N ARG A 284 -16.00 28.33 -9.83
CA ARG A 284 -15.53 28.76 -11.17
C ARG A 284 -14.83 27.63 -11.93
N PHE A 285 -15.03 26.38 -11.51
CA PHE A 285 -14.34 25.22 -12.09
C PHE A 285 -14.96 24.73 -13.40
N ASP A 286 -16.04 25.36 -13.88
CA ASP A 286 -16.56 25.18 -15.24
C ASP A 286 -15.56 25.70 -16.31
N ASP A 287 -14.79 26.73 -15.98
CA ASP A 287 -13.76 27.29 -16.85
C ASP A 287 -12.47 26.46 -16.78
N LYS A 288 -12.12 25.84 -17.91
CA LYS A 288 -10.92 25.00 -18.06
C LYS A 288 -9.62 25.74 -17.71
N ARG A 289 -9.54 27.05 -17.94
CA ARG A 289 -8.35 27.85 -17.61
C ARG A 289 -8.12 27.94 -16.11
N VAL A 290 -9.21 27.95 -15.33
CA VAL A 290 -9.15 27.95 -13.85
C VAL A 290 -8.62 26.62 -13.35
N ARG A 291 -9.12 25.50 -13.90
CA ARG A 291 -8.63 24.16 -13.53
C ARG A 291 -7.16 23.98 -13.90
N GLN A 292 -6.78 24.38 -15.11
CA GLN A 292 -5.39 24.38 -15.55
C GLN A 292 -4.49 25.19 -14.62
N ALA A 293 -4.91 26.41 -14.26
CA ALA A 293 -4.15 27.23 -13.34
C ALA A 293 -3.96 26.55 -11.97
N PHE A 294 -4.99 25.90 -11.43
CA PHE A 294 -4.89 25.19 -10.16
C PHE A 294 -3.97 23.97 -10.23
N VAL A 295 -4.00 23.22 -11.35
CA VAL A 295 -3.06 22.10 -11.60
C VAL A 295 -1.62 22.62 -11.65
N GLU A 296 -1.36 23.67 -12.42
CA GLU A 296 -0.02 24.27 -12.57
C GLU A 296 0.46 25.02 -11.32
N SER A 297 -0.45 25.31 -10.37
CA SER A 297 -0.14 25.89 -9.05
C SER A 297 0.29 24.84 -8.02
N PHE A 298 0.23 23.55 -8.33
CA PHE A 298 0.57 22.52 -7.35
C PHE A 298 2.04 22.10 -7.47
N ASP A 299 2.83 22.46 -6.45
CA ASP A 299 4.23 22.03 -6.32
C ASP A 299 4.30 20.60 -5.76
N ASP A 300 4.22 19.63 -6.66
CA ASP A 300 4.24 18.21 -6.35
C ASP A 300 5.60 17.73 -5.80
N GLY A 301 6.71 18.37 -6.17
CA GLY A 301 8.03 18.12 -5.59
C GLY A 301 8.05 18.47 -4.10
N THR A 302 7.68 19.71 -3.76
CA THR A 302 7.58 20.15 -2.37
C THR A 302 6.56 19.34 -1.59
N TYR A 303 5.45 18.91 -2.22
CA TYR A 303 4.47 18.02 -1.60
C TYR A 303 5.07 16.64 -1.28
N VAL A 304 5.78 15.99 -2.20
CA VAL A 304 6.43 14.69 -1.92
C VAL A 304 7.42 14.81 -0.77
N ASP A 305 8.22 15.87 -0.72
CA ASP A 305 9.19 16.07 0.35
C ASP A 305 8.50 16.39 1.69
N SER A 306 7.60 17.37 1.69
CA SER A 306 7.01 17.92 2.92
C SER A 306 5.84 17.12 3.47
N ALA A 307 5.12 16.39 2.61
CA ALA A 307 3.91 15.64 2.95
C ALA A 307 4.12 14.12 2.94
N LEU A 308 5.23 13.61 2.41
CA LEU A 308 5.50 12.17 2.36
C LEU A 308 6.91 11.81 2.84
N ASN A 309 7.74 12.77 3.26
CA ASN A 309 9.14 12.56 3.66
C ASN A 309 9.95 11.77 2.62
N GLY A 310 9.71 12.01 1.33
CA GLY A 310 10.37 11.29 0.23
C GLY A 310 9.86 9.87 -0.03
N TYR A 311 8.88 9.38 0.75
CA TYR A 311 8.24 8.07 0.57
C TYR A 311 7.00 8.14 -0.36
N GLY A 312 7.05 9.02 -1.35
CA GLY A 312 6.01 9.20 -2.36
C GLY A 312 6.59 9.16 -3.76
N ARG A 313 5.79 8.73 -4.73
CA ARG A 313 6.14 8.83 -6.16
C ARG A 313 5.20 9.79 -6.85
N ARG A 314 5.76 10.69 -7.66
CA ARG A 314 4.98 11.53 -8.59
C ARG A 314 4.28 10.62 -9.59
N VAL A 315 3.10 11.03 -10.04
CA VAL A 315 2.25 10.27 -10.96
C VAL A 315 1.74 11.15 -12.07
N ASN A 316 1.53 10.57 -13.25
CA ASN A 316 0.98 11.22 -14.44
C ASN A 316 -0.50 10.85 -14.67
N GLY A 317 -1.17 10.33 -13.64
CA GLY A 317 -2.52 9.81 -13.79
C GLY A 317 -2.97 8.91 -12.64
N PRO A 318 -4.13 8.27 -12.80
CA PRO A 318 -4.72 7.43 -11.77
C PRO A 318 -4.14 6.01 -11.71
N ILE A 319 -3.30 5.61 -12.68
CA ILE A 319 -2.73 4.26 -12.76
C ILE A 319 -1.33 4.27 -12.12
N PRO A 320 -1.08 3.53 -11.03
CA PRO A 320 0.26 3.39 -10.46
C PRO A 320 1.26 2.81 -11.46
N GLN A 321 2.53 3.23 -11.38
CA GLN A 321 3.62 2.84 -12.28
C GLN A 321 3.90 1.32 -12.39
N TYR A 322 3.40 0.52 -11.44
CA TYR A 322 3.59 -0.94 -11.40
C TYR A 322 2.39 -1.72 -11.95
N ILE A 323 1.34 -1.03 -12.40
CA ILE A 323 0.16 -1.65 -12.97
C ILE A 323 0.28 -1.66 -14.50
N ASP A 324 0.02 -2.83 -15.09
CA ASP A 324 -0.04 -2.99 -16.54
C ASP A 324 -1.14 -2.09 -17.13
N GLY A 325 -0.76 -1.27 -18.10
CA GLY A 325 -1.55 -0.14 -18.61
C GLY A 325 -1.09 1.24 -18.14
N HIS A 326 -0.09 1.34 -17.24
CA HIS A 326 0.59 2.61 -16.99
C HIS A 326 1.42 3.03 -18.20
N ASP A 327 1.24 4.26 -18.67
CA ASP A 327 1.97 4.82 -19.80
C ASP A 327 2.99 5.86 -19.30
N ASN A 328 4.28 5.55 -19.42
CA ASN A 328 5.36 6.44 -19.00
C ASN A 328 5.57 7.63 -19.96
N ASP A 329 5.00 7.57 -21.17
CA ASP A 329 5.13 8.64 -22.16
C ASP A 329 4.15 9.80 -21.90
N ILE A 330 3.14 9.58 -21.04
CA ILE A 330 2.24 10.65 -20.59
C ILE A 330 3.01 11.58 -19.63
N PRO A 331 3.14 12.88 -19.96
CA PRO A 331 3.89 13.80 -19.13
C PRO A 331 3.24 14.01 -17.75
N ILE A 332 4.05 14.05 -16.71
CA ILE A 332 3.62 14.58 -15.41
C ILE A 332 3.47 16.10 -15.54
N TYR A 333 2.37 16.65 -15.02
CA TYR A 333 2.16 18.09 -14.98
C TYR A 333 3.34 18.81 -14.33
N GLN A 334 3.68 19.97 -14.90
CA GLN A 334 4.78 20.79 -14.41
C GLN A 334 4.22 21.91 -13.53
N PHE A 335 4.91 22.15 -12.42
CA PHE A 335 4.66 23.31 -11.56
C PHE A 335 5.11 24.59 -12.30
N ASP A 336 4.16 25.39 -12.77
CA ASP A 336 4.38 26.65 -13.49
C ASP A 336 3.54 27.77 -12.87
N PRO A 337 3.99 28.37 -11.76
CA PRO A 337 3.21 29.36 -11.05
C PRO A 337 3.01 30.67 -11.83
N GLU A 338 3.89 30.99 -12.79
CA GLU A 338 3.77 32.21 -13.60
C GLU A 338 2.67 32.05 -14.65
N HIS A 339 2.62 30.91 -15.34
CA HIS A 339 1.55 30.63 -16.29
C HIS A 339 0.20 30.46 -15.57
N ALA A 340 0.16 29.75 -14.44
CA ALA A 340 -1.03 29.63 -13.60
C ALA A 340 -1.60 31.00 -13.21
N ARG A 341 -0.75 31.93 -12.77
CA ARG A 341 -1.15 33.29 -12.44
C ARG A 341 -1.76 34.01 -13.65
N GLN A 342 -1.13 33.90 -14.82
CA GLN A 342 -1.63 34.52 -16.05
C GLN A 342 -3.01 33.98 -16.44
N LEU A 343 -3.21 32.66 -16.37
CA LEU A 343 -4.49 32.01 -16.63
C LEU A 343 -5.60 32.51 -15.70
N LEU A 344 -5.31 32.73 -14.41
CA LEU A 344 -6.28 33.30 -13.47
C LEU A 344 -6.60 34.76 -13.79
N VAL A 345 -5.62 35.57 -14.21
CA VAL A 345 -5.89 36.94 -14.68
C VAL A 345 -6.81 36.91 -15.91
N ASP A 346 -6.53 36.03 -16.89
CA ASP A 346 -7.31 35.89 -18.12
C ASP A 346 -8.73 35.32 -17.87
N ALA A 347 -8.90 34.57 -16.78
CA ALA A 347 -10.19 34.11 -16.28
C ALA A 347 -10.97 35.18 -15.48
N GLY A 348 -10.37 36.35 -15.28
CA GLY A 348 -10.99 37.55 -14.71
C GLY A 348 -10.80 37.71 -13.20
N PHE A 349 -9.88 36.98 -12.56
CA PHE A 349 -9.59 37.18 -11.14
C PHE A 349 -8.74 38.42 -10.90
N SER A 350 -9.14 39.21 -9.90
CA SER A 350 -8.43 40.40 -9.47
C SER A 350 -8.82 40.77 -8.04
N LYS A 351 -7.99 41.57 -7.37
CA LYS A 351 -8.34 42.14 -6.04
C LYS A 351 -9.66 42.89 -6.00
N SER A 352 -10.12 43.40 -7.14
CA SER A 352 -11.38 44.13 -7.22
C SER A 352 -12.61 43.22 -7.19
N THR A 353 -12.42 41.92 -7.38
CA THR A 353 -13.45 40.88 -7.43
C THR A 353 -13.08 39.73 -6.48
N PRO A 354 -13.02 39.97 -5.16
CA PRO A 354 -12.60 38.95 -4.21
C PRO A 354 -13.58 37.78 -4.17
N THR A 355 -13.06 36.58 -3.97
CA THR A 355 -13.86 35.36 -3.91
C THR A 355 -13.22 34.32 -3.00
N THR A 356 -14.04 33.43 -2.46
CA THR A 356 -13.58 32.28 -1.66
C THR A 356 -13.92 30.98 -2.37
N VAL A 357 -12.99 30.03 -2.37
CA VAL A 357 -13.19 28.62 -2.77
C VAL A 357 -12.95 27.73 -1.55
N ASN A 358 -13.83 26.77 -1.30
CA ASN A 358 -13.67 25.85 -0.17
C ASN A 358 -12.94 24.57 -0.60
N LEU A 359 -11.90 24.20 0.14
CA LEU A 359 -11.10 23.00 -0.09
C LEU A 359 -11.21 22.07 1.12
N TYR A 360 -11.74 20.87 0.91
CA TYR A 360 -12.03 19.93 1.99
C TYR A 360 -11.06 18.74 2.02
N TYR A 361 -10.80 18.23 3.22
CA TYR A 361 -10.10 16.96 3.44
C TYR A 361 -10.69 16.25 4.66
N ASN A 362 -10.42 14.95 4.82
CA ASN A 362 -10.88 14.23 6.00
C ASN A 362 -9.97 14.49 7.21
N ASN A 363 -10.59 14.71 8.35
CA ASN A 363 -9.94 15.00 9.63
C ASN A 363 -8.95 13.87 10.02
N GLY A 364 -7.82 14.24 10.63
CA GLY A 364 -6.75 13.30 11.00
C GLY A 364 -5.79 12.89 9.86
N ASN A 365 -6.04 13.31 8.61
CA ASN A 365 -5.14 13.04 7.48
C ASN A 365 -4.20 14.22 7.17
N GLU A 366 -3.04 14.22 7.80
CA GLU A 366 -2.03 15.28 7.65
C GLU A 366 -1.46 15.39 6.22
N VAL A 367 -1.33 14.28 5.50
CA VAL A 367 -0.86 14.28 4.11
C VAL A 367 -1.82 15.10 3.23
N ARG A 368 -3.13 14.86 3.35
CA ARG A 368 -4.15 15.62 2.62
C ARG A 368 -4.23 17.07 3.09
N ARG A 369 -4.09 17.33 4.40
CA ARG A 369 -4.02 18.70 4.93
C ARG A 369 -2.87 19.48 4.29
N ILE A 370 -1.66 18.91 4.27
CA ILE A 370 -0.48 19.56 3.70
C ILE A 370 -0.66 19.81 2.21
N ALA A 371 -1.20 18.86 1.44
CA ALA A 371 -1.54 19.08 0.03
C ALA A 371 -2.46 20.29 -0.15
N CYS A 372 -3.52 20.38 0.67
CA CYS A 372 -4.48 21.49 0.62
C CYS A 372 -3.85 22.84 0.99
N GLU A 373 -3.01 22.87 2.03
CA GLU A 373 -2.33 24.09 2.48
C GLU A 373 -1.24 24.57 1.51
N LEU A 374 -0.53 23.64 0.85
CA LEU A 374 0.44 23.99 -0.20
C LEU A 374 -0.26 24.67 -1.39
N LEU A 375 -1.37 24.08 -1.87
CA LEU A 375 -2.16 24.67 -2.95
C LEU A 375 -2.74 26.03 -2.54
N LYS A 376 -3.31 26.14 -1.33
CA LYS A 376 -3.79 27.41 -0.76
C LYS A 376 -2.69 28.47 -0.78
N LYS A 377 -1.52 28.15 -0.23
CA LYS A 377 -0.38 29.07 -0.15
C LYS A 377 0.01 29.57 -1.54
N GLN A 378 0.08 28.69 -2.53
CA GLN A 378 0.44 29.07 -3.89
C GLN A 378 -0.62 29.97 -4.54
N ILE A 379 -1.90 29.57 -4.51
CA ILE A 379 -3.00 30.33 -5.12
C ILE A 379 -3.12 31.73 -4.49
N GLU A 380 -3.03 31.84 -3.17
CA GLU A 380 -3.13 33.12 -2.46
C GLU A 380 -1.90 34.01 -2.71
N SER A 381 -0.73 33.43 -3.00
CA SER A 381 0.49 34.19 -3.33
C SER A 381 0.36 35.01 -4.61
N TYR A 382 -0.53 34.62 -5.52
CA TYR A 382 -0.81 35.39 -6.74
C TYR A 382 -1.50 36.72 -6.46
N ASP A 383 -2.04 36.94 -5.25
CA ASP A 383 -2.56 38.24 -4.84
C ASP A 383 -3.71 38.75 -5.76
N LEU A 384 -4.52 37.82 -6.25
CA LEU A 384 -5.64 38.04 -7.18
C LEU A 384 -7.01 38.12 -6.49
N GLY A 385 -7.05 38.27 -5.16
CA GLY A 385 -8.31 38.31 -4.40
C GLY A 385 -9.00 36.95 -4.23
N ILE A 386 -8.32 35.85 -4.55
CA ILE A 386 -8.80 34.49 -4.29
C ILE A 386 -8.39 34.09 -2.87
N THR A 387 -9.34 33.63 -2.07
CA THR A 387 -9.11 33.01 -0.77
C THR A 387 -9.45 31.52 -0.85
N VAL A 388 -8.51 30.65 -0.47
CA VAL A 388 -8.75 29.20 -0.39
C VAL A 388 -9.03 28.86 1.08
N GLN A 389 -10.25 28.41 1.39
CA GLN A 389 -10.65 28.03 2.74
C GLN A 389 -10.48 26.52 2.93
N VAL A 390 -9.39 26.10 3.58
CA VAL A 390 -9.13 24.70 3.89
C VAL A 390 -9.95 24.27 5.11
N THR A 391 -10.71 23.18 4.99
CA THR A 391 -11.68 22.74 6.01
C THR A 391 -11.62 21.22 6.25
N PRO A 392 -11.25 20.74 7.44
CA PRO A 392 -11.36 19.33 7.80
C PRO A 392 -12.82 18.92 8.03
N LEU A 393 -13.16 17.68 7.68
CA LEU A 393 -14.45 17.06 7.99
C LEU A 393 -14.23 15.66 8.58
N ASP A 394 -15.04 15.27 9.57
CA ASP A 394 -15.04 13.89 10.06
C ASP A 394 -15.48 12.93 8.95
N TRP A 395 -14.96 11.69 8.93
CA TRP A 395 -15.03 10.78 7.77
C TRP A 395 -16.44 10.57 7.20
N SER A 396 -17.43 10.28 8.06
CA SER A 396 -18.82 10.08 7.63
C SER A 396 -19.44 11.35 7.03
N THR A 397 -19.13 12.52 7.58
CA THR A 397 -19.58 13.82 7.05
C THR A 397 -18.87 14.15 5.74
N TYR A 398 -17.57 13.84 5.65
CA TYR A 398 -16.77 13.98 4.44
C TYR A 398 -17.38 13.19 3.28
N LEU A 399 -17.65 11.90 3.48
CA LEU A 399 -18.29 11.03 2.47
C LEU A 399 -19.70 11.52 2.11
N SER A 400 -20.54 11.85 3.10
CA SER A 400 -21.91 12.33 2.85
C SER A 400 -21.94 13.61 2.00
N ARG A 401 -21.02 14.56 2.23
CA ARG A 401 -20.93 15.79 1.43
C ARG A 401 -20.31 15.56 0.05
N GLN A 402 -19.44 14.55 -0.08
CA GLN A 402 -18.92 14.09 -1.36
C GLN A 402 -20.03 13.51 -2.23
N ASP A 403 -20.85 12.63 -1.66
CA ASP A 403 -22.00 12.02 -2.34
C ASP A 403 -23.04 13.05 -2.75
N ALA A 404 -23.25 14.08 -1.93
CA ALA A 404 -24.16 15.18 -2.23
C ALA A 404 -23.63 16.17 -3.29
N GLY A 405 -22.36 16.06 -3.72
CA GLY A 405 -21.73 17.04 -4.61
C GLY A 405 -21.64 18.44 -4.00
N ASP A 406 -21.55 18.56 -2.67
CA ASP A 406 -21.62 19.83 -1.95
C ASP A 406 -20.24 20.42 -1.57
N MET A 407 -19.17 19.96 -2.23
CA MET A 407 -17.81 20.45 -2.00
C MET A 407 -17.28 21.13 -3.27
N ASP A 408 -16.70 22.33 -3.14
CA ASP A 408 -16.13 23.04 -4.30
C ASP A 408 -14.87 22.33 -4.81
N MET A 409 -13.97 21.94 -3.89
CA MET A 409 -12.80 21.11 -4.15
C MET A 409 -12.51 20.22 -2.95
N TYR A 410 -11.99 19.00 -3.16
CA TYR A 410 -11.70 18.09 -2.05
C TYR A 410 -10.55 17.11 -2.35
N ALA A 411 -9.82 16.71 -1.30
CA ALA A 411 -8.70 15.78 -1.38
C ALA A 411 -9.13 14.32 -1.22
N VAL A 412 -8.86 13.50 -2.23
CA VAL A 412 -9.15 12.06 -2.23
C VAL A 412 -7.88 11.23 -2.22
N GLY A 413 -8.07 9.97 -1.82
CA GLY A 413 -7.09 8.91 -1.97
C GLY A 413 -7.86 7.68 -2.34
N THR A 414 -7.48 7.09 -3.45
CA THR A 414 -8.18 5.95 -4.04
C THR A 414 -7.18 4.83 -4.12
N MET A 415 -7.53 3.72 -3.51
CA MET A 415 -6.85 2.46 -3.72
C MET A 415 -7.66 1.70 -4.77
N ALA A 416 -6.99 1.18 -5.81
CA ALA A 416 -7.70 0.40 -6.81
C ALA A 416 -8.37 -0.81 -6.15
N ASP A 417 -9.63 -1.07 -6.51
CA ASP A 417 -10.44 -2.18 -5.97
C ASP A 417 -9.74 -3.54 -6.16
N TYR A 418 -8.92 -3.62 -7.21
CA TYR A 418 -8.05 -4.74 -7.54
C TYR A 418 -6.91 -4.30 -8.48
N PRO A 419 -5.83 -5.09 -8.66
CA PRO A 419 -4.64 -4.68 -9.41
C PRO A 419 -4.84 -4.77 -10.93
N SER A 420 -5.68 -3.89 -11.49
CA SER A 420 -5.84 -3.71 -12.93
C SER A 420 -5.99 -2.22 -13.30
N ALA A 421 -5.55 -1.85 -14.50
CA ALA A 421 -5.65 -0.45 -14.95
C ALA A 421 -7.09 0.06 -15.03
N ASP A 422 -8.06 -0.78 -15.41
CA ASP A 422 -9.47 -0.38 -15.47
C ASP A 422 -10.05 -0.09 -14.08
N ALA A 423 -9.64 -0.83 -13.04
CA ALA A 423 -10.03 -0.54 -11.65
C ALA A 423 -9.40 0.76 -11.14
N CYS A 424 -8.17 1.07 -11.58
CA CYS A 424 -7.53 2.35 -11.28
C CYS A 424 -8.26 3.52 -11.96
N LEU A 425 -8.76 3.33 -13.18
CA LEU A 425 -9.46 4.35 -13.97
C LEU A 425 -10.93 4.54 -13.57
N ALA A 426 -11.63 3.47 -13.21
CA ALA A 426 -13.07 3.44 -12.99
C ALA A 426 -13.59 4.56 -12.08
N PRO A 427 -12.91 4.93 -10.98
CA PRO A 427 -13.39 6.01 -10.11
C PRO A 427 -13.34 7.40 -10.76
N TYR A 428 -12.46 7.62 -11.73
CA TYR A 428 -12.12 8.97 -12.24
C TYR A 428 -12.74 9.30 -13.60
N VAL A 429 -13.11 8.31 -14.41
CA VAL A 429 -13.80 8.53 -15.69
C VAL A 429 -15.15 9.25 -15.47
N PRO A 430 -15.74 9.92 -16.49
CA PRO A 430 -16.98 10.72 -16.35
C PRO A 430 -18.13 10.06 -15.57
N ASN A 431 -18.41 8.79 -15.84
CA ASN A 431 -19.47 8.03 -15.18
C ASN A 431 -19.00 7.26 -13.93
N GLY A 432 -17.76 7.48 -13.52
CA GLY A 432 -17.12 6.88 -12.34
C GLY A 432 -17.54 7.52 -11.02
N TYR A 433 -17.03 6.98 -9.91
CA TYR A 433 -17.37 7.42 -8.55
C TYR A 433 -17.18 8.92 -8.35
N TYR A 434 -15.96 9.40 -8.59
CA TYR A 434 -15.59 10.80 -8.45
C TYR A 434 -16.03 11.59 -9.67
N GLY A 435 -15.86 11.06 -10.88
CA GLY A 435 -16.26 11.72 -12.13
C GLY A 435 -17.71 12.22 -12.08
N SER A 436 -18.63 11.37 -11.64
CA SER A 436 -20.04 11.74 -11.49
C SER A 436 -20.28 12.79 -10.41
N ARG A 437 -19.63 12.66 -9.24
CA ARG A 437 -19.76 13.60 -8.11
C ARG A 437 -19.16 14.97 -8.38
N ILE A 438 -18.17 15.05 -9.28
CA ILE A 438 -17.62 16.32 -9.74
C ILE A 438 -18.32 16.89 -10.98
N GLY A 439 -19.28 16.17 -11.57
CA GLY A 439 -19.94 16.57 -12.80
C GLY A 439 -19.00 16.56 -14.02
N TYR A 440 -18.01 15.67 -14.05
CA TYR A 440 -17.12 15.52 -15.20
C TYR A 440 -17.85 14.85 -16.37
N VAL A 441 -17.85 15.51 -17.53
CA VAL A 441 -18.47 15.03 -18.75
C VAL A 441 -17.46 15.08 -19.88
N ASN A 442 -17.18 13.93 -20.48
CA ASN A 442 -16.41 13.81 -21.71
C ASN A 442 -16.85 12.53 -22.45
N ASP A 443 -17.65 12.70 -23.49
CA ASP A 443 -18.23 11.58 -24.24
C ASP A 443 -17.16 10.71 -24.92
N SER A 444 -16.06 11.32 -25.36
CA SER A 444 -14.93 10.60 -25.96
C SER A 444 -14.23 9.71 -24.95
N VAL A 445 -13.91 10.24 -23.76
CA VAL A 445 -13.32 9.46 -22.66
C VAL A 445 -14.27 8.34 -22.23
N THR A 446 -15.57 8.61 -22.16
CA THR A 446 -16.59 7.60 -21.84
C THR A 446 -16.61 6.46 -22.86
N ALA A 447 -16.63 6.79 -24.17
CA ALA A 447 -16.62 5.80 -25.23
C ALA A 447 -15.33 4.97 -25.25
N LEU A 448 -14.18 5.62 -25.08
CA LEU A 448 -12.88 4.94 -25.00
C LEU A 448 -12.82 3.98 -23.80
N TYR A 449 -13.34 4.38 -22.64
CA TYR A 449 -13.38 3.52 -21.46
C TYR A 449 -14.25 2.28 -21.71
N GLN A 450 -15.45 2.44 -22.28
CA GLN A 450 -16.31 1.30 -22.63
C GLN A 450 -15.63 0.36 -23.64
N GLN A 451 -14.92 0.90 -24.63
CA GLN A 451 -14.16 0.10 -25.58
C GLN A 451 -13.00 -0.64 -24.89
N ALA A 452 -12.28 0.01 -23.98
CA ALA A 452 -11.17 -0.58 -23.25
C ALA A 452 -11.59 -1.75 -22.34
N LEU A 453 -12.83 -1.72 -21.81
CA LEU A 453 -13.39 -2.82 -21.02
C LEU A 453 -13.70 -4.08 -21.84
N ALA A 454 -13.91 -3.94 -23.16
CA ALA A 454 -14.26 -5.04 -24.06
C ALA A 454 -13.06 -5.62 -24.82
N GLU A 455 -11.89 -4.99 -24.72
CA GLU A 455 -10.69 -5.37 -25.46
C GLU A 455 -9.63 -6.05 -24.59
N THR A 456 -8.76 -6.81 -25.24
CA THR A 456 -7.56 -7.39 -24.64
C THR A 456 -6.31 -6.65 -25.12
N ASP A 457 -5.16 -6.91 -24.49
CA ASP A 457 -3.88 -6.31 -24.90
C ASP A 457 -3.49 -6.76 -26.33
N PRO A 458 -2.84 -5.90 -27.15
CA PRO A 458 -2.28 -4.57 -26.83
C PRO A 458 -3.20 -3.36 -27.12
N VAL A 459 -4.37 -3.57 -27.73
CA VAL A 459 -5.30 -2.49 -28.08
C VAL A 459 -5.79 -1.76 -26.83
N ARG A 460 -6.05 -2.54 -25.77
CA ARG A 460 -6.46 -2.03 -24.46
C ARG A 460 -5.50 -0.99 -23.88
N SER A 461 -4.19 -1.24 -23.93
CA SER A 461 -3.17 -0.31 -23.41
C SER A 461 -3.19 1.04 -24.15
N GLN A 462 -3.37 1.02 -25.47
CA GLN A 462 -3.48 2.25 -26.26
C GLN A 462 -4.73 3.07 -25.90
N LEU A 463 -5.87 2.41 -25.71
CA LEU A 463 -7.12 3.06 -25.29
C LEU A 463 -6.96 3.68 -23.90
N ILE A 464 -6.31 2.97 -22.97
CA ILE A 464 -5.97 3.48 -21.64
C ILE A 464 -5.15 4.76 -21.70
N GLY A 465 -4.08 4.80 -22.52
CA GLY A 465 -3.27 6.02 -22.69
C GLY A 465 -4.08 7.21 -23.22
N GLN A 466 -5.03 6.96 -24.14
CA GLN A 466 -5.94 7.98 -24.65
C GLN A 466 -6.95 8.46 -23.61
N ILE A 467 -7.45 7.57 -22.74
CA ILE A 467 -8.35 7.92 -21.63
C ILE A 467 -7.63 8.84 -20.65
N VAL A 468 -6.43 8.47 -20.19
CA VAL A 468 -5.63 9.29 -19.26
C VAL A 468 -5.30 10.65 -19.89
N SER A 469 -4.79 10.65 -21.13
CA SER A 469 -4.50 11.89 -21.87
C SER A 469 -5.73 12.77 -22.05
N GLY A 470 -6.91 12.19 -22.25
CA GLY A 470 -8.18 12.93 -22.37
C GLY A 470 -8.60 13.59 -21.06
N MET A 471 -8.49 12.89 -19.93
CA MET A 471 -8.76 13.46 -18.61
C MET A 471 -7.77 14.56 -18.25
N ASP A 472 -6.50 14.35 -18.58
CA ASP A 472 -5.44 15.33 -18.33
C ASP A 472 -5.57 16.55 -19.23
N ALA A 473 -5.97 16.36 -20.49
CA ALA A 473 -6.26 17.48 -21.36
C ALA A 473 -7.38 18.36 -20.80
N ASP A 474 -8.33 17.81 -20.04
CA ASP A 474 -9.43 18.55 -19.41
C ASP A 474 -9.10 19.16 -18.04
N TYR A 475 -7.94 18.83 -17.46
CA TYR A 475 -7.54 19.21 -16.11
C TYR A 475 -8.63 18.84 -15.08
N ALA A 476 -9.18 17.62 -15.19
CA ALA A 476 -10.28 17.17 -14.33
C ALA A 476 -9.83 16.91 -12.88
N TYR A 477 -8.55 16.61 -12.68
CA TYR A 477 -7.96 16.26 -11.38
C TYR A 477 -6.56 16.87 -11.23
N ILE A 478 -6.15 17.11 -9.98
CA ILE A 478 -4.74 17.33 -9.63
C ILE A 478 -4.22 15.99 -9.09
N TRP A 479 -3.43 15.27 -9.87
CA TRP A 479 -2.79 14.03 -9.41
C TRP A 479 -1.67 14.36 -8.42
N LEU A 480 -1.72 13.77 -7.22
CA LEU A 480 -0.80 14.11 -6.14
C LEU A 480 0.40 13.17 -6.09
N SER A 481 0.15 11.91 -5.77
CA SER A 481 1.20 10.92 -5.58
C SER A 481 0.63 9.51 -5.51
N ASN A 482 1.43 8.55 -5.91
CA ASN A 482 1.27 7.17 -5.48
C ASN A 482 2.02 6.98 -4.15
N ALA A 483 1.27 6.62 -3.12
CA ALA A 483 1.83 6.39 -1.79
C ALA A 483 2.62 5.07 -1.79
N ILE A 484 3.65 4.97 -0.96
CA ILE A 484 4.24 3.67 -0.63
C ILE A 484 3.73 3.21 0.73
N GLN A 485 3.77 1.91 0.96
CA GLN A 485 3.34 1.30 2.20
C GLN A 485 4.06 1.93 3.41
N PHE A 486 3.30 2.16 4.49
CA PHE A 486 3.85 2.55 5.78
C PHE A 486 2.95 2.01 6.92
N GLN A 487 3.46 1.03 7.69
CA GLN A 487 2.68 0.38 8.76
C GLN A 487 3.53 0.14 10.02
N PRO A 488 3.34 0.96 11.08
CA PRO A 488 3.94 0.72 12.37
C PRO A 488 3.24 -0.40 13.15
N HIS A 489 4.02 -1.25 13.80
CA HIS A 489 3.52 -2.24 14.75
C HIS A 489 4.54 -2.56 15.84
N ARG A 490 4.06 -3.13 16.95
CA ARG A 490 4.89 -3.62 18.05
C ARG A 490 5.79 -4.77 17.60
N ILE A 491 7.01 -4.82 18.15
CA ILE A 491 7.97 -5.91 17.90
C ILE A 491 7.47 -7.25 18.43
N GLU A 492 6.50 -7.30 19.33
CA GLU A 492 5.90 -8.56 19.78
C GLU A 492 4.89 -9.12 18.76
N LEU A 493 4.41 -8.29 17.83
CA LEU A 493 3.47 -8.74 16.81
C LEU A 493 4.20 -9.56 15.74
N ARG A 494 3.65 -10.74 15.43
CA ARG A 494 4.12 -11.68 14.42
C ARG A 494 3.02 -11.94 13.40
N GLY A 495 3.40 -12.44 12.23
CA GLY A 495 2.46 -12.87 11.19
C GLY A 495 1.73 -11.74 10.47
N TYR A 496 2.20 -10.50 10.62
CA TYR A 496 1.80 -9.39 9.75
C TYR A 496 2.25 -9.70 8.31
N THR A 497 1.34 -9.50 7.36
CA THR A 497 1.61 -9.62 5.93
C THR A 497 1.05 -8.39 5.23
N TYR A 498 1.70 -7.98 4.15
CA TYR A 498 1.26 -6.84 3.36
C TYR A 498 0.92 -7.29 1.96
N ASN A 499 -0.33 -7.04 1.57
CA ASN A 499 -0.80 -7.19 0.22
C ASN A 499 -1.33 -5.85 -0.28
N PRO A 500 -0.82 -5.31 -1.42
CA PRO A 500 -1.32 -4.06 -1.96
C PRO A 500 -2.76 -4.14 -2.49
N ALA A 501 -3.31 -5.35 -2.68
CA ALA A 501 -4.69 -5.58 -3.08
C ALA A 501 -5.64 -5.85 -1.90
N ASP A 502 -5.14 -5.94 -0.67
CA ASP A 502 -6.00 -6.01 0.51
C ASP A 502 -6.54 -4.62 0.86
N THR A 503 -7.79 -4.59 1.34
CA THR A 503 -8.52 -3.35 1.62
C THR A 503 -8.31 -2.79 3.03
N GLY A 504 -7.30 -3.33 3.74
CA GLY A 504 -6.96 -3.04 5.13
C GLY A 504 -6.18 -4.21 5.74
N LEU A 505 -6.09 -4.27 7.06
CA LEU A 505 -5.37 -5.34 7.76
C LEU A 505 -6.13 -6.68 7.77
N ARG A 506 -5.41 -7.79 7.59
CA ARG A 506 -5.91 -9.16 7.82
C ARG A 506 -5.33 -9.76 9.10
N PHE A 507 -6.16 -9.95 10.12
CA PHE A 507 -5.68 -10.31 11.46
C PHE A 507 -5.51 -11.82 11.68
N ALA A 508 -5.89 -12.68 10.73
CA ALA A 508 -5.99 -14.13 10.97
C ALA A 508 -4.62 -14.78 11.23
N SER A 509 -3.59 -14.35 10.51
CA SER A 509 -2.21 -14.81 10.69
C SER A 509 -1.47 -14.09 11.81
N MET A 510 -2.04 -13.02 12.36
CA MET A 510 -1.36 -12.21 13.36
C MET A 510 -1.48 -12.81 14.75
N TYR A 511 -0.38 -12.77 15.50
CA TYR A 511 -0.34 -13.17 16.91
C TYR A 511 0.75 -12.41 17.65
N LYS A 512 0.67 -12.43 18.97
CA LYS A 512 1.63 -11.78 19.85
C LYS A 512 2.54 -12.82 20.46
N ASP A 513 3.85 -12.60 20.31
CA ASP A 513 4.88 -13.42 20.91
C ASP A 513 5.86 -12.53 21.69
N ASN A 514 5.97 -12.82 22.99
CA ASN A 514 6.84 -12.13 23.93
C ASN A 514 8.24 -12.76 24.01
N SER A 515 8.51 -13.82 23.25
CA SER A 515 9.88 -14.29 23.05
C SER A 515 10.71 -13.18 22.42
N VAL A 516 11.96 -13.01 22.88
CA VAL A 516 12.89 -12.08 22.23
C VAL A 516 13.11 -12.60 20.81
N PRO A 517 12.68 -11.89 19.76
CA PRO A 517 12.89 -12.35 18.39
C PRO A 517 14.39 -12.55 18.14
N SER A 518 14.75 -13.78 17.79
CA SER A 518 16.12 -14.18 17.45
C SER A 518 16.22 -14.43 15.94
N TYR A 519 17.15 -13.76 15.27
CA TYR A 519 17.42 -13.91 13.85
C TYR A 519 18.76 -14.60 13.66
N THR A 520 18.80 -15.66 12.86
CA THR A 520 20.03 -16.38 12.54
C THR A 520 20.46 -16.08 11.11
N PHE A 521 21.74 -15.77 10.90
CA PHE A 521 22.35 -15.52 9.60
C PHE A 521 23.39 -16.58 9.31
N ASP A 522 23.33 -17.17 8.12
CA ASP A 522 24.42 -17.98 7.60
C ASP A 522 25.53 -17.02 7.13
N LEU A 523 26.71 -17.16 7.73
CA LEU A 523 27.91 -16.42 7.37
C LEU A 523 28.85 -17.36 6.64
N LYS A 524 29.51 -16.87 5.60
CA LYS A 524 30.51 -17.62 4.84
C LYS A 524 31.91 -17.40 5.39
N GLU A 525 32.81 -18.34 5.12
CA GLU A 525 34.25 -18.11 5.29
C GLU A 525 34.66 -16.81 4.59
N GLY A 526 35.31 -15.89 5.34
CA GLY A 526 35.65 -14.55 4.87
C GLY A 526 34.81 -13.43 5.49
N TRP A 527 34.80 -12.26 4.85
CA TRP A 527 34.09 -11.08 5.32
C TRP A 527 32.62 -11.11 4.89
N ASN A 528 31.73 -10.91 5.85
CA ASN A 528 30.28 -10.83 5.65
C ASN A 528 29.79 -9.44 6.05
N LEU A 529 28.94 -8.82 5.24
CA LEU A 529 28.23 -7.60 5.61
C LEU A 529 26.93 -7.98 6.32
N VAL A 530 26.79 -7.60 7.59
CA VAL A 530 25.64 -7.97 8.44
C VAL A 530 24.64 -6.82 8.61
N SER A 531 24.97 -5.59 8.21
CA SER A 531 24.04 -4.44 8.32
C SER A 531 24.41 -3.28 7.40
N LEU A 532 23.42 -2.66 6.72
CA LEU A 532 23.27 -1.23 6.34
C LEU A 532 21.86 -0.99 5.69
N PRO A 533 21.06 0.10 5.91
CA PRO A 533 20.95 1.06 7.04
C PRO A 533 19.49 1.52 7.44
N VAL A 534 19.40 2.48 8.39
CA VAL A 534 18.42 3.59 8.65
C VAL A 534 17.58 3.58 9.94
N ASP A 535 17.22 2.46 10.54
CA ASP A 535 16.41 2.54 11.76
C ASP A 535 17.29 2.42 13.01
N ASN A 536 17.06 3.30 14.00
CA ASN A 536 17.65 3.37 15.34
C ASN A 536 17.59 2.06 16.16
N THR A 537 18.16 0.99 15.63
CA THR A 537 17.88 -0.38 16.03
C THR A 537 19.01 -0.88 16.90
N MET A 538 18.68 -1.10 18.17
CA MET A 538 19.58 -1.70 19.14
C MET A 538 19.53 -3.23 18.94
N PHE A 539 20.65 -3.82 18.53
CA PHE A 539 20.81 -5.28 18.57
C PHE A 539 21.69 -5.66 19.74
N THR A 540 21.34 -6.74 20.42
CA THR A 540 22.23 -7.38 21.40
C THR A 540 22.73 -8.67 20.77
N ALA A 541 23.98 -8.68 20.32
CA ALA A 541 24.65 -9.92 19.96
C ALA A 541 25.30 -10.48 21.23
N SER A 542 24.55 -11.32 21.94
CA SER A 542 25.03 -11.94 23.18
C SER A 542 25.78 -13.23 22.87
N GLY A 543 26.94 -13.44 23.50
CA GLY A 543 27.62 -14.74 23.50
C GLY A 543 28.44 -15.10 22.26
N LEU A 544 28.78 -14.14 21.40
CA LEU A 544 29.44 -14.39 20.11
C LEU A 544 30.70 -15.27 20.19
N GLY A 545 31.58 -15.01 21.15
CA GLY A 545 32.75 -15.86 21.37
C GLY A 545 32.43 -17.24 21.95
N ALA A 546 31.35 -17.37 22.73
CA ALA A 546 31.01 -18.62 23.41
C ALA A 546 30.21 -19.59 22.51
N THR A 547 29.43 -19.08 21.55
CA THR A 547 28.56 -19.88 20.66
C THR A 547 29.09 -20.04 19.24
N ASN A 548 30.07 -19.24 18.81
CA ASN A 548 30.59 -19.33 17.46
C ASN A 548 32.13 -19.08 17.40
N PRO A 549 32.95 -20.14 17.45
CA PRO A 549 34.41 -20.02 17.46
C PRO A 549 35.01 -19.59 16.11
N TYR A 550 34.19 -19.50 15.06
CA TYR A 550 34.63 -19.17 13.71
C TYR A 550 34.61 -17.67 13.44
N ILE A 551 33.92 -16.84 14.24
CA ILE A 551 33.97 -15.39 14.07
C ILE A 551 35.30 -14.86 14.63
N THR A 552 36.09 -14.22 13.77
CA THR A 552 37.46 -13.78 14.06
C THR A 552 37.56 -12.28 14.32
N ASP A 553 36.85 -11.47 13.54
CA ASP A 553 36.94 -10.01 13.57
C ASP A 553 35.56 -9.37 13.34
N ILE A 554 35.31 -8.23 14.00
CA ILE A 554 34.14 -7.38 13.74
C ILE A 554 34.60 -5.93 13.59
N VAL A 555 34.21 -5.30 12.49
CA VAL A 555 34.49 -3.91 12.17
C VAL A 555 33.17 -3.15 12.03
N MET A 556 33.05 -2.05 12.75
CA MET A 556 31.94 -1.12 12.62
C MET A 556 32.34 0.06 11.73
N PHE A 557 31.43 0.46 10.86
CA PHE A 557 31.49 1.70 10.10
C PHE A 557 30.46 2.68 10.68
N ASP A 558 30.93 3.83 11.16
CA ASP A 558 30.07 4.92 11.63
C ASP A 558 29.61 5.78 10.46
N GLN A 559 28.32 5.74 10.11
CA GLN A 559 27.86 6.50 8.94
C GLN A 559 27.85 8.01 9.17
N ALA A 560 27.73 8.47 10.42
CA ALA A 560 27.67 9.89 10.73
C ALA A 560 29.03 10.55 10.63
N THR A 561 30.10 9.83 10.98
CA THR A 561 31.47 10.34 10.96
C THR A 561 32.30 9.87 9.77
N GLY A 562 31.88 8.78 9.09
CA GLY A 562 32.67 8.12 8.05
C GLY A 562 33.87 7.32 8.61
N GLU A 563 33.97 7.16 9.94
CA GLU A 563 35.08 6.48 10.58
C GLU A 563 34.84 4.97 10.73
N TYR A 564 35.91 4.20 10.58
CA TYR A 564 35.91 2.77 10.92
C TYR A 564 36.41 2.58 12.35
N LYS A 565 35.64 1.85 13.16
CA LYS A 565 36.06 1.39 14.49
C LYS A 565 36.16 -0.13 14.46
N ILE A 566 37.35 -0.64 14.71
CA ILE A 566 37.59 -2.07 14.85
C ILE A 566 37.15 -2.48 16.27
N PHE A 567 36.15 -3.35 16.37
CA PHE A 567 35.63 -3.83 17.66
C PHE A 567 36.33 -5.10 18.15
N MET A 568 36.85 -5.94 17.25
CA MET A 568 37.62 -7.15 17.62
C MET A 568 38.79 -7.40 16.67
N VAL A 569 39.96 -7.75 17.23
CA VAL A 569 41.09 -8.38 16.54
C VAL A 569 41.69 -9.48 17.42
N GLY A 570 41.47 -10.75 17.06
CA GLY A 570 42.46 -11.81 17.22
C GLY A 570 42.80 -12.44 18.58
N LEU A 571 42.05 -12.31 19.71
CA LEU A 571 42.27 -13.18 20.91
C LEU A 571 41.04 -13.41 21.83
N SER A 572 40.79 -14.71 22.11
CA SER A 572 39.98 -15.41 23.17
C SER A 572 38.45 -15.21 23.28
N PRO A 573 37.64 -16.30 23.33
CA PRO A 573 36.19 -16.29 23.13
C PRO A 573 35.34 -15.90 24.37
N ALA A 574 35.91 -15.19 25.34
CA ALA A 574 35.23 -14.91 26.61
C ALA A 574 34.43 -13.59 26.57
N ALA A 575 33.11 -13.75 26.39
CA ALA A 575 32.01 -12.90 26.84
C ALA A 575 32.11 -11.39 26.53
N TYR A 576 31.65 -11.01 25.35
CA TYR A 576 31.21 -9.64 25.08
C TYR A 576 29.76 -9.65 24.62
N ASP A 577 28.91 -8.95 25.37
CA ASP A 577 27.65 -8.43 24.86
C ASP A 577 27.97 -7.07 24.27
N PHE A 578 27.79 -6.87 22.96
CA PHE A 578 27.86 -5.54 22.37
C PHE A 578 26.48 -5.09 21.91
N GLN A 579 26.21 -3.81 22.09
CA GLN A 579 25.08 -3.13 21.48
C GLN A 579 25.50 -2.61 20.12
N LEU A 580 24.83 -3.08 19.07
CA LEU A 580 24.93 -2.44 17.76
C LEU A 580 24.22 -1.09 17.85
N LEU A 581 24.91 -0.04 17.43
CA LEU A 581 24.40 1.33 17.43
C LEU A 581 23.60 1.58 16.14
N PRO A 582 22.55 2.41 16.23
CA PRO A 582 21.91 3.03 15.07
C PRO A 582 22.89 3.58 14.03
N ASP A 583 22.49 3.53 12.76
CA ASP A 583 23.20 4.18 11.64
C ASP A 583 24.64 3.69 11.39
N ASN A 584 24.98 2.49 11.88
CA ASN A 584 26.30 1.90 11.68
C ASN A 584 26.24 0.62 10.83
N GLY A 585 27.25 0.44 9.98
CA GLY A 585 27.49 -0.80 9.24
C GLY A 585 28.38 -1.75 10.02
N TYR A 586 28.13 -3.05 9.92
CA TYR A 586 28.92 -4.05 10.63
C TYR A 586 29.42 -5.12 9.66
N PHE A 587 30.74 -5.27 9.60
CA PHE A 587 31.43 -6.32 8.86
C PHE A 587 31.93 -7.38 9.83
N VAL A 588 31.66 -8.65 9.52
CA VAL A 588 32.00 -9.80 10.35
C VAL A 588 32.89 -10.74 9.56
N ASN A 589 34.13 -10.95 10.01
CA ASN A 589 35.03 -11.94 9.42
C ASN A 589 34.81 -13.30 10.09
N CYS A 590 34.76 -14.35 9.27
CA CYS A 590 34.65 -15.73 9.72
C CYS A 590 35.80 -16.59 9.16
N ALA A 591 36.38 -17.43 9.99
CA ALA A 591 37.42 -18.40 9.64
C ALA A 591 36.87 -19.67 8.95
N ASP A 592 35.55 -19.88 8.96
CA ASP A 592 34.83 -20.96 8.28
C ASP A 592 33.36 -20.55 8.14
N ASP A 593 32.59 -21.27 7.32
CA ASP A 593 31.14 -21.14 7.23
C ASP A 593 30.50 -21.34 8.61
N THR A 594 29.63 -20.42 9.02
CA THR A 594 29.07 -20.42 10.36
C THR A 594 27.73 -19.69 10.47
N THR A 595 27.16 -19.58 11.68
CA THR A 595 25.89 -18.88 11.90
C THR A 595 25.95 -17.82 13.00
N LEU A 596 25.37 -16.65 12.74
CA LEU A 596 25.26 -15.54 13.69
C LEU A 596 23.81 -15.39 14.14
N THR A 597 23.53 -15.53 15.44
CA THR A 597 22.20 -15.24 15.98
C THR A 597 22.17 -13.88 16.69
N VAL A 598 21.23 -13.00 16.32
CA VAL A 598 21.00 -11.69 16.94
C VAL A 598 19.61 -11.62 17.55
N ASN A 599 19.50 -10.97 18.70
CA ASN A 599 18.25 -10.80 19.44
C ASN A 599 17.78 -9.33 19.31
N GLY A 600 16.53 -9.08 18.93
CA GLY A 600 15.98 -7.70 18.79
C GLY A 600 15.08 -7.50 17.56
N LYS A 601 14.95 -6.29 17.03
CA LYS A 601 14.13 -5.98 15.83
C LYS A 601 14.64 -6.79 14.61
N PRO A 602 13.78 -7.19 13.65
CA PRO A 602 14.26 -7.77 12.39
C PRO A 602 15.26 -6.80 11.74
N PRO A 603 16.50 -7.21 11.50
CA PRO A 603 17.40 -6.38 10.72
C PRO A 603 16.87 -6.33 9.29
N SER A 604 16.98 -5.17 8.64
CA SER A 604 16.85 -5.04 7.19
C SER A 604 18.08 -5.67 6.54
N LEU A 605 18.18 -7.00 6.60
CA LEU A 605 19.31 -7.70 6.00
C LEU A 605 19.08 -7.98 4.54
N ARG A 606 20.08 -7.59 3.77
CA ARG A 606 20.51 -8.32 2.58
C ARG A 606 21.82 -8.98 2.96
N SER A 607 21.80 -10.28 3.28
CA SER A 607 23.05 -11.04 3.30
C SER A 607 23.50 -11.16 1.85
N THR A 608 24.56 -10.45 1.48
CA THR A 608 25.22 -10.64 0.19
C THR A 608 26.41 -11.55 0.43
N ASP A 609 26.43 -12.70 -0.26
CA ASP A 609 27.60 -13.58 -0.32
C ASP A 609 28.76 -12.82 -0.97
N LEU A 610 29.63 -12.20 -0.17
CA LEU A 610 30.93 -11.80 -0.66
C LEU A 610 31.74 -13.09 -0.84
N GLN A 611 32.24 -13.36 -2.05
CA GLN A 611 33.05 -14.56 -2.29
C GLN A 611 34.32 -14.55 -1.40
N PRO A 612 34.90 -15.72 -1.09
CA PRO A 612 36.18 -15.79 -0.39
C PRO A 612 37.27 -14.97 -1.13
N GLY A 613 38.02 -14.14 -0.41
CA GLY A 613 39.13 -13.32 -0.97
C GLY A 613 38.84 -11.82 -1.11
N TRP A 614 37.59 -11.38 -1.00
CA TRP A 614 37.20 -9.97 -1.15
C TRP A 614 37.29 -9.19 0.18
N ASN A 615 37.93 -8.03 0.17
CA ASN A 615 38.05 -7.09 1.30
C ASN A 615 37.39 -5.75 0.96
N LEU A 616 36.70 -5.14 1.92
CA LEU A 616 36.17 -3.77 1.77
C LEU A 616 37.32 -2.75 1.87
N VAL A 617 37.34 -1.76 0.97
CA VAL A 617 38.41 -0.75 0.93
C VAL A 617 37.90 0.69 1.12
N GLY A 618 36.60 0.95 0.96
CA GLY A 618 36.03 2.26 1.31
C GLY A 618 34.52 2.38 1.12
N TRP A 619 33.92 3.32 1.85
CA TRP A 619 32.50 3.66 1.82
C TRP A 619 32.32 5.15 2.19
N GLY A 620 31.60 5.93 1.39
CA GLY A 620 31.14 7.28 1.81
C GLY A 620 31.48 8.49 0.92
N THR A 621 30.91 9.62 1.31
CA THR A 621 30.82 10.93 0.60
C THR A 621 31.97 11.89 0.85
N TYR A 622 32.89 11.55 1.74
CA TYR A 622 34.04 12.38 2.08
C TYR A 622 35.23 11.45 2.15
N HIS A 623 36.08 11.45 1.14
CA HIS A 623 37.52 11.24 1.21
C HIS A 623 38.04 11.08 -0.23
N ASP A 624 38.82 12.06 -0.72
CA ASP A 624 39.68 11.99 -1.90
C ASP A 624 40.85 11.01 -1.69
N THR A 625 40.60 9.83 -1.11
CA THR A 625 41.56 8.73 -1.14
C THR A 625 41.09 7.78 -2.22
N ASP A 626 41.49 8.13 -3.43
CA ASP A 626 41.25 7.42 -4.67
C ASP A 626 41.49 5.91 -4.48
N ALA A 627 40.50 5.07 -4.79
CA ALA A 627 40.67 3.61 -4.84
C ALA A 627 41.90 3.20 -5.68
N LYS A 628 42.26 4.05 -6.65
CA LYS A 628 43.50 4.02 -7.43
C LYS A 628 44.77 4.04 -6.58
N SER A 629 44.89 4.92 -5.58
CA SER A 629 46.08 4.98 -4.72
C SER A 629 46.25 3.71 -3.88
N LEU A 630 45.14 3.09 -3.47
CA LEU A 630 45.12 1.81 -2.76
C LEU A 630 45.50 0.63 -3.68
N CYS A 631 45.00 0.64 -4.93
CA CYS A 631 45.42 -0.32 -5.96
C CYS A 631 46.87 -0.14 -6.42
N GLU A 632 47.45 1.05 -6.34
CA GLU A 632 48.88 1.31 -6.63
C GLU A 632 49.80 0.92 -5.47
N MET A 633 49.30 0.93 -4.22
CA MET A 633 50.00 0.42 -3.04
C MET A 633 50.00 -1.11 -2.97
N LEU A 634 48.93 -1.73 -3.46
CA LEU A 634 48.88 -3.13 -3.82
C LEU A 634 49.49 -3.25 -5.24
N ASP A 635 49.92 -4.42 -5.70
CA ASP A 635 50.73 -4.54 -6.92
C ASP A 635 50.01 -4.20 -8.25
N GLY A 636 48.85 -3.55 -8.21
CA GLY A 636 48.09 -3.04 -9.36
C GLY A 636 47.33 -4.10 -10.13
N THR A 637 47.14 -5.29 -9.55
CA THR A 637 46.54 -6.46 -10.22
C THR A 637 45.21 -6.92 -9.64
N GLN A 638 44.66 -6.20 -8.65
CA GLN A 638 43.46 -6.60 -7.94
C GLN A 638 42.17 -6.29 -8.71
N ASP A 639 41.19 -7.19 -8.61
CA ASP A 639 39.83 -6.93 -9.09
C ASP A 639 39.10 -5.99 -8.13
N ILE A 640 38.40 -4.98 -8.69
CA ILE A 640 37.54 -4.06 -7.94
C ILE A 640 36.08 -4.30 -8.30
N VAL A 641 35.23 -4.36 -7.28
CA VAL A 641 33.77 -4.40 -7.44
C VAL A 641 33.17 -3.17 -6.78
N ARG A 642 32.26 -2.51 -7.51
CA ARG A 642 31.46 -1.38 -7.00
C ARG A 642 30.08 -1.88 -6.60
N TYR A 643 29.62 -1.42 -5.44
CA TYR A 643 28.24 -1.64 -4.97
C TYR A 643 27.36 -0.43 -5.28
N ASP A 644 26.24 -0.64 -5.95
CA ASP A 644 25.23 0.38 -6.22
C ASP A 644 24.10 0.28 -5.19
N ARG A 645 23.89 1.37 -4.42
CA ARG A 645 22.88 1.43 -3.36
C ARG A 645 21.44 1.50 -3.89
N ALA A 646 21.21 2.07 -5.06
CA ALA A 646 19.87 2.23 -5.63
C ALA A 646 19.34 0.91 -6.18
N THR A 647 20.21 0.07 -6.74
CA THR A 647 19.84 -1.23 -7.33
C THR A 647 20.12 -2.40 -6.40
N GLY A 648 21.10 -2.28 -5.51
CA GLY A 648 21.60 -3.37 -4.67
C GLY A 648 22.40 -4.42 -5.43
N GLU A 649 22.92 -4.06 -6.61
CA GLU A 649 23.72 -4.93 -7.46
C GLU A 649 25.22 -4.58 -7.36
N TYR A 650 26.05 -5.60 -7.62
CA TYR A 650 27.49 -5.45 -7.76
C TYR A 650 27.85 -5.34 -9.24
N GLN A 651 28.64 -4.34 -9.58
CA GLN A 651 29.29 -4.26 -10.88
C GLN A 651 30.77 -4.59 -10.72
N VAL A 652 31.24 -5.61 -11.43
CA VAL A 652 32.67 -5.92 -11.54
C VAL A 652 33.30 -4.84 -12.42
N TYR A 653 34.19 -4.05 -11.85
CA TYR A 653 34.78 -2.88 -12.51
C TYR A 653 36.15 -3.17 -13.13
N MET A 654 36.88 -4.20 -12.66
CA MET A 654 38.13 -4.65 -13.27
C MET A 654 38.20 -6.18 -13.35
N GLU A 655 38.62 -6.68 -14.52
CA GLU A 655 39.13 -8.04 -14.71
C GLU A 655 40.44 -7.91 -15.53
N GLY A 656 41.59 -7.90 -14.85
CA GLY A 656 42.91 -8.06 -15.48
C GLY A 656 43.54 -6.90 -16.29
N LEU A 657 43.28 -5.60 -15.98
CA LEU A 657 43.94 -4.45 -16.66
C LEU A 657 44.48 -3.37 -15.70
N SER A 658 45.49 -2.60 -16.16
CA SER A 658 46.29 -1.64 -15.37
C SER A 658 45.51 -0.37 -14.92
N PRO A 659 45.73 0.16 -13.69
CA PRO A 659 44.97 1.27 -13.06
C PRO A 659 44.97 2.64 -13.75
N SER A 660 45.66 2.81 -14.88
CA SER A 660 45.96 4.14 -15.46
C SER A 660 44.82 4.80 -16.25
N THR A 661 43.63 4.18 -16.35
CA THR A 661 42.60 4.58 -17.33
C THR A 661 41.27 5.12 -16.77
N TYR A 662 41.05 5.17 -15.46
CA TYR A 662 39.78 5.66 -14.88
C TYR A 662 39.96 6.65 -13.71
N ASP A 663 38.95 7.53 -13.56
CA ASP A 663 38.80 8.56 -12.52
C ASP A 663 37.73 8.07 -11.51
N PHE A 664 38.11 7.84 -10.25
CA PHE A 664 37.24 7.22 -9.23
C PHE A 664 36.55 8.29 -8.36
N ASN A 665 35.61 9.04 -8.94
CA ASN A 665 34.81 9.99 -8.16
C ASN A 665 33.56 9.30 -7.57
N ASN A 666 33.39 9.40 -6.24
CA ASN A 666 32.23 8.85 -5.53
C ASN A 666 30.94 9.65 -5.80
N GLY A 667 29.85 8.95 -6.10
CA GLY A 667 28.49 9.44 -5.86
C GLY A 667 28.05 9.20 -4.41
N PRO A 668 27.10 9.98 -3.86
CA PRO A 668 26.58 9.74 -2.52
C PRO A 668 25.93 8.35 -2.40
N GLY A 669 26.54 7.48 -1.58
CA GLY A 669 26.03 6.14 -1.28
C GLY A 669 26.73 4.96 -1.98
N GLU A 670 27.88 5.19 -2.62
CA GLU A 670 28.66 4.14 -3.30
C GLU A 670 29.81 3.60 -2.42
N GLY A 671 30.21 2.33 -2.64
CA GLY A 671 31.32 1.67 -1.95
C GLY A 671 32.10 0.70 -2.87
N TYR A 672 33.38 0.46 -2.56
CA TYR A 672 34.27 -0.42 -3.33
C TYR A 672 34.83 -1.58 -2.51
N PHE A 673 34.92 -2.74 -3.14
CA PHE A 673 35.54 -3.97 -2.65
C PHE A 673 36.75 -4.33 -3.52
N ILE A 674 37.83 -4.82 -2.92
CA ILE A 674 39.05 -5.26 -3.61
C ILE A 674 39.30 -6.74 -3.29
N ASN A 675 39.54 -7.57 -4.32
CA ASN A 675 39.97 -8.95 -4.13
C ASN A 675 41.48 -9.01 -3.83
N THR A 676 41.87 -9.63 -2.72
CA THR A 676 43.26 -10.02 -2.48
C THR A 676 43.32 -11.53 -2.28
N ASP A 677 43.68 -12.27 -3.34
CA ASP A 677 43.86 -13.73 -3.35
C ASP A 677 44.95 -14.26 -2.37
N SER A 678 45.51 -13.41 -1.50
CA SER A 678 46.43 -13.81 -0.45
C SER A 678 46.12 -13.10 0.86
N HIS A 679 46.09 -13.85 1.96
CA HIS A 679 45.88 -13.40 3.35
C HIS A 679 46.80 -12.24 3.78
N ARG A 680 46.54 -11.02 3.30
CA ARG A 680 47.27 -9.82 3.68
C ARG A 680 46.36 -8.92 4.49
N THR A 681 46.75 -8.66 5.74
CA THR A 681 46.11 -7.66 6.59
C THR A 681 46.55 -6.26 6.15
N LEU A 682 45.62 -5.43 5.66
CA LEU A 682 45.83 -4.00 5.54
C LEU A 682 45.84 -3.38 6.95
N ARG A 683 47.02 -2.98 7.44
CA ARG A 683 47.13 -2.17 8.66
C ARG A 683 47.03 -0.71 8.27
N TYR A 684 45.90 -0.06 8.57
CA TYR A 684 45.83 1.39 8.61
C TYR A 684 46.67 1.89 9.79
N GLY A 685 47.83 2.50 9.48
CA GLY A 685 48.54 3.35 10.43
C GLY A 685 47.89 4.72 10.43
N VAL A 686 47.45 5.18 11.60
CA VAL A 686 47.03 6.56 11.82
C VAL A 686 48.22 7.49 11.49
N ILE A 687 47.98 8.53 10.69
CA ILE A 687 48.75 9.79 10.77
C ILE A 687 47.89 10.78 11.54
#